data_AF-A0A9E1A8Y5-F1
#
_entry.id   AF-A0A9E1A8Y5-F1
#
_cell.length_a   1.000
_cell.length_b   1.000
_cell.length_c   1.000
_cell.angle_alpha   90.00
_cell.angle_beta   90.00
_cell.angle_gamma   90.00
#
_symmetry.space_group_name_H-M   'P 1'
#
loop_
_entity.id
_entity.type
_entity.pdbx_description
1 polymer ?
#
loop_
_entity_poly.entity_id
_entity_poly.type
_entity_poly.pdbx_seq_one_letter_code
_entity_poly.pdbx_strand_id
1 'polypeptide(L)'
;MDNIRAVIDTLFSQINSLEILQGKKWQDITLGVTEEMFCSKFLVENRCYTLDQVRELYHLFITDWISSPRECFQSRETDFFYVLLHFCQKTLTEKDYQPMCRFQDLLRWRMITYKLGEDLFITSFLAFNDRNAMVERKSFNWPVVLMQDNPSVTHVLRKGVCDLHFHLRGSSLNYELNWLSLMNDMKRRRTEFSHLQKCLSHKVSTADKEKWESAYLTTFKAYAIRYYLFLLVNNVAEAETFKKETLEKILWCEDEFSLSSAATYINLQIDKYRFIHGYKLRIRERSFCPDYAIVGNWENVKCENLAGMILSGERCLMYKMFHGIFSHEIHPEDKWLFYIYLLQKAQIRKELVQVNEKAGFSNFSDYERRKEIFIERSWGYQELIPKLAVSMAFSKGYLNYLECRITPKDTSRQLIRAVYTLERQIGQRMCKKSDAEKTRKHYYILHFIKQRDSRSDKLIRLPNKEKWEIIPCRHHEFRKKIKMQGKATLEALEKNTDLAEWIVGMDAANSELYCRPEVFGPIYRYMKQFCNSATDLSELGSEYYRGQRSLNFTYHVGEDFWDITDGLRAIDEAILFLNLKAGDRMGHALVLGLDVEAYYKHRNCRVVMSKQNILDNVMWLHRKACTLGIQLSANVSLELRNTFTRFYDEVYLDKRKKKFSHDEMDNRLVHGRDIDIYYRAWLLRGDDPVFYHNPLRQLEEYEYDTKWNVTALNTMIPDMNTSRLHETVVWLYHYYHYNAGIRQRGEERSEVLLTPDIIELIKKVQHAMRREIASKYIGIEANITSNHLIGDMKRYVQHPIVQLYSLGLPLSDKKGCCPQLSVSINTDDRGIFDTSIEDEYALLALALEKEQDANGNKRYMPRDVYEWLNNIRKLGFEQQFRKHGRVKHE
;
A
#
# COMPACT_ATOMS: atom_id res chain seq x y z
N MET A 1 21.95 -18.62 3.12
CA MET A 1 20.64 -19.08 2.58
C MET A 1 20.22 -18.29 1.35
N ASP A 2 21.05 -17.37 0.84
CA ASP A 2 20.65 -16.53 -0.30
C ASP A 2 20.59 -17.31 -1.62
N ASN A 3 21.56 -18.21 -1.88
CA ASN A 3 21.54 -19.05 -3.07
C ASN A 3 20.28 -19.93 -3.14
N ILE A 4 19.96 -20.69 -2.07
CA ILE A 4 18.76 -21.54 -2.05
C ILE A 4 17.48 -20.73 -2.26
N ARG A 5 17.40 -19.52 -1.69
CA ARG A 5 16.27 -18.61 -1.90
C ARG A 5 16.14 -18.19 -3.36
N ALA A 6 17.24 -17.79 -3.98
CA ALA A 6 17.26 -17.41 -5.39
C ALA A 6 16.89 -18.59 -6.31
N VAL A 7 17.35 -19.80 -5.99
CA VAL A 7 16.99 -21.02 -6.73
C VAL A 7 15.49 -21.33 -6.60
N ILE A 8 14.92 -21.29 -5.39
CA ILE A 8 13.48 -21.49 -5.20
C ILE A 8 12.68 -20.42 -5.94
N ASP A 9 13.08 -19.16 -5.88
CA ASP A 9 12.43 -18.08 -6.63
C ASP A 9 12.47 -18.38 -8.13
N THR A 10 13.62 -18.72 -8.70
CA THR A 10 13.71 -19.10 -10.12
C THR A 10 12.76 -20.25 -10.45
N LEU A 11 12.83 -21.36 -9.70
CA LEU A 11 12.04 -22.56 -9.95
C LEU A 11 10.53 -22.30 -9.87
N PHE A 12 10.03 -21.54 -8.89
CA PHE A 12 8.58 -21.42 -8.64
C PHE A 12 7.96 -20.11 -9.14
N SER A 13 8.78 -19.14 -9.54
CA SER A 13 8.35 -17.77 -9.86
C SER A 13 8.62 -17.40 -11.32
N GLN A 14 9.71 -17.90 -11.90
CA GLN A 14 10.24 -17.41 -13.19
C GLN A 14 10.10 -18.43 -14.32
N ILE A 15 10.02 -19.72 -14.00
CA ILE A 15 9.79 -20.78 -14.99
C ILE A 15 8.42 -20.64 -15.62
N ASN A 16 8.37 -20.73 -16.95
CA ASN A 16 7.14 -20.68 -17.73
C ASN A 16 6.44 -22.04 -17.67
N SER A 17 5.21 -22.08 -17.15
CA SER A 17 4.44 -23.33 -17.04
C SER A 17 4.15 -23.99 -18.39
N LEU A 18 4.08 -23.22 -19.49
CA LEU A 18 3.85 -23.78 -20.83
C LEU A 18 5.07 -24.56 -21.33
N GLU A 19 6.29 -24.11 -21.05
CA GLU A 19 7.50 -24.84 -21.41
C GLU A 19 7.60 -26.17 -20.67
N ILE A 20 7.24 -26.18 -19.39
CA ILE A 20 7.13 -27.41 -18.59
C ILE A 20 6.06 -28.34 -19.15
N LEU A 21 4.91 -27.79 -19.58
CA LEU A 21 3.82 -28.55 -20.18
C LEU A 21 4.24 -29.21 -21.51
N GLN A 22 4.91 -28.46 -22.39
CA GLN A 22 5.37 -28.93 -23.70
C GLN A 22 6.58 -29.88 -23.60
N GLY A 23 7.47 -29.66 -22.62
CA GLY A 23 8.65 -30.47 -22.34
C GLY A 23 8.41 -31.73 -21.53
N LYS A 24 7.20 -32.30 -21.59
CA LYS A 24 6.74 -33.42 -20.74
C LYS A 24 7.72 -34.62 -20.75
N LYS A 25 8.33 -34.90 -19.59
CA LYS A 25 9.21 -36.07 -19.37
C LYS A 25 8.85 -36.78 -18.06
N TRP A 26 8.26 -37.97 -18.19
CA TRP A 26 7.61 -38.73 -17.11
C TRP A 26 8.51 -39.20 -15.97
N GLN A 27 9.82 -39.29 -16.22
CA GLN A 27 10.80 -39.80 -15.27
C GLN A 27 11.90 -38.78 -14.95
N ASP A 28 11.69 -37.52 -15.36
CA ASP A 28 12.66 -36.47 -15.10
C ASP A 28 12.53 -35.98 -13.66
N ILE A 29 13.59 -36.18 -12.87
CA ILE A 29 13.64 -35.76 -11.48
C ILE A 29 13.53 -34.24 -11.33
N THR A 30 13.91 -33.48 -12.37
CA THR A 30 13.80 -32.00 -12.37
C THR A 30 12.44 -31.50 -12.84
N LEU A 31 11.47 -32.39 -13.07
CA LEU A 31 10.14 -32.07 -13.59
C LEU A 31 10.16 -31.28 -14.91
N GLY A 32 11.17 -31.50 -15.75
CA GLY A 32 11.33 -30.84 -17.05
C GLY A 32 12.07 -29.51 -17.01
N VAL A 33 12.55 -29.06 -15.84
CA VAL A 33 13.43 -27.88 -15.75
C VAL A 33 14.82 -28.26 -16.25
N THR A 34 15.23 -27.65 -17.37
CA THR A 34 16.57 -27.85 -17.94
C THR A 34 17.57 -26.83 -17.38
N GLU A 35 18.87 -27.13 -17.50
CA GLU A 35 19.94 -26.21 -17.10
C GLU A 35 19.84 -24.86 -17.82
N GLU A 36 19.63 -24.88 -19.14
CA GLU A 36 19.53 -23.68 -19.97
C GLU A 36 18.33 -22.80 -19.56
N MET A 37 17.17 -23.43 -19.32
CA MET A 37 15.96 -22.75 -18.85
C MET A 37 16.21 -22.12 -17.47
N PHE A 38 16.78 -22.88 -16.54
CA PHE A 38 17.11 -22.39 -15.21
C PHE A 38 18.10 -21.22 -15.26
N CYS A 39 19.21 -21.36 -15.99
CA CYS A 39 20.25 -20.34 -16.05
C CYS A 39 19.73 -19.04 -16.66
N SER A 40 18.97 -19.15 -17.75
CA SER A 40 18.43 -17.97 -18.43
C SER A 40 17.42 -17.21 -17.57
N LYS A 41 16.56 -17.92 -16.82
CA LYS A 41 15.62 -17.29 -15.88
C LYS A 41 16.31 -16.71 -14.66
N PHE A 42 17.22 -17.45 -14.02
CA PHE A 42 17.91 -17.03 -12.80
C PHE A 42 18.62 -15.68 -12.95
N LEU A 43 19.28 -15.46 -14.09
CA LEU A 43 20.04 -14.23 -14.39
C LEU A 43 19.16 -12.99 -14.58
N VAL A 44 17.85 -13.14 -14.82
CA VAL A 44 16.91 -12.01 -14.98
C VAL A 44 16.88 -11.14 -13.73
N GLU A 45 16.78 -11.79 -12.56
CA GLU A 45 16.66 -11.11 -11.26
C GLU A 45 18.00 -11.12 -10.47
N ASN A 46 18.94 -12.02 -10.79
CA ASN A 46 20.20 -12.18 -10.06
C ASN A 46 21.41 -11.76 -10.91
N ARG A 47 21.42 -10.52 -11.40
CA ARG A 47 22.45 -9.97 -12.31
C ARG A 47 23.87 -9.88 -11.72
N CYS A 48 24.04 -10.15 -10.43
CA CYS A 48 25.35 -10.19 -9.78
C CYS A 48 26.12 -11.50 -10.03
N TYR A 49 25.47 -12.54 -10.58
CA TYR A 49 26.10 -13.82 -10.92
C TYR A 49 26.53 -13.86 -12.38
N THR A 50 27.62 -14.58 -12.67
CA THR A 50 27.98 -14.96 -14.04
C THR A 50 27.25 -16.23 -14.48
N LEU A 51 27.15 -16.48 -15.79
CA LEU A 51 26.50 -17.69 -16.31
C LEU A 51 27.10 -18.98 -15.73
N ASP A 52 28.43 -19.07 -15.67
CA ASP A 52 29.11 -20.27 -15.14
C ASP A 52 28.84 -20.47 -13.65
N GLN A 53 28.76 -19.41 -12.85
CA GLN A 53 28.36 -19.50 -11.44
C GLN A 53 26.93 -20.03 -11.29
N VAL A 54 26.03 -19.66 -12.20
CA VAL A 54 24.64 -20.14 -12.19
C VAL A 54 24.55 -21.60 -12.61
N ARG A 55 25.39 -22.07 -13.53
CA ARG A 55 25.50 -23.51 -13.86
C ARG A 55 25.92 -24.34 -12.65
N GLU A 56 26.91 -23.88 -11.90
CA GLU A 56 27.32 -24.54 -10.65
C GLU A 56 26.19 -24.57 -9.61
N LEU A 57 25.37 -23.51 -9.55
CA LEU A 57 24.17 -23.50 -8.70
C LEU A 57 23.11 -24.51 -9.18
N TYR A 58 22.93 -24.68 -10.49
CA TYR A 58 22.05 -25.71 -11.03
C TYR A 58 22.56 -27.11 -10.70
N HIS A 59 23.87 -27.37 -10.83
CA HIS A 59 24.49 -28.63 -10.43
C HIS A 59 24.34 -28.91 -8.92
N LEU A 60 24.52 -27.88 -8.08
CA LEU A 60 24.27 -27.99 -6.64
C LEU A 60 22.80 -28.32 -6.34
N PHE A 61 21.87 -27.70 -7.08
CA PHE A 61 20.44 -27.98 -6.95
C PHE A 61 20.13 -29.46 -7.25
N ILE A 62 20.55 -29.98 -8.40
CA ILE A 62 20.22 -31.36 -8.82
C ILE A 62 20.98 -32.44 -8.04
N THR A 63 22.09 -32.10 -7.36
CA THR A 63 22.88 -33.07 -6.59
C THR A 63 22.56 -33.05 -5.10
N ASP A 64 22.35 -31.87 -4.50
CA ASP A 64 22.20 -31.73 -3.05
C ASP A 64 20.79 -31.29 -2.64
N TRP A 65 20.21 -30.27 -3.28
CA TRP A 65 18.93 -29.71 -2.83
C TRP A 65 17.71 -30.50 -3.29
N ILE A 66 17.86 -31.36 -4.29
CA ILE A 66 16.85 -32.37 -4.62
C ILE A 66 16.86 -33.55 -3.65
N SER A 67 17.91 -33.69 -2.83
CA SER A 67 17.95 -34.71 -1.79
C SER A 67 17.33 -34.19 -0.50
N SER A 68 16.72 -35.07 0.28
CA SER A 68 16.24 -34.74 1.62
C SER A 68 17.35 -34.12 2.50
N PRO A 69 17.01 -33.18 3.41
CA PRO A 69 17.98 -32.56 4.31
C PRO A 69 18.75 -33.61 5.14
N ARG A 70 20.09 -33.50 5.22
CA ARG A 70 20.97 -34.49 5.90
C ARG A 70 20.61 -34.69 7.37
N GLU A 71 20.09 -33.65 7.99
CA GLU A 71 19.70 -33.62 9.41
C GLU A 71 18.48 -34.51 9.70
N CYS A 72 17.78 -35.03 8.67
CA CYS A 72 16.50 -35.72 8.82
C CYS A 72 16.56 -37.25 8.59
N PHE A 73 17.56 -37.80 7.89
CA PHE A 73 17.57 -39.22 7.47
C PHE A 73 18.95 -39.88 7.48
N GLN A 74 18.96 -41.19 7.72
CA GLN A 74 20.14 -42.05 7.54
C GLN A 74 20.44 -42.34 6.05
N SER A 75 19.41 -42.36 5.19
CA SER A 75 19.51 -42.48 3.73
C SER A 75 18.83 -41.31 3.01
N ARG A 76 19.52 -40.66 2.05
CA ARG A 76 18.98 -39.51 1.33
C ARG A 76 18.03 -39.92 0.20
N GLU A 77 16.74 -39.77 0.44
CA GLU A 77 15.73 -39.78 -0.62
C GLU A 77 15.86 -38.56 -1.53
N THR A 78 15.44 -38.67 -2.79
CA THR A 78 15.48 -37.58 -3.77
C THR A 78 14.09 -37.25 -4.33
N ASP A 79 13.74 -35.97 -4.35
CA ASP A 79 12.54 -35.43 -4.98
C ASP A 79 12.71 -33.92 -5.25
N PHE A 80 12.16 -33.44 -6.37
CA PHE A 80 12.19 -32.02 -6.78
C PHE A 80 11.79 -31.07 -5.63
N PHE A 81 10.74 -31.42 -4.88
CA PHE A 81 10.18 -30.54 -3.86
C PHE A 81 11.00 -30.48 -2.56
N TYR A 82 12.01 -31.33 -2.38
CA TYR A 82 12.93 -31.23 -1.25
C TYR A 82 13.72 -29.92 -1.23
N VAL A 83 13.84 -29.23 -2.37
CA VAL A 83 14.43 -27.89 -2.46
C VAL A 83 13.75 -26.89 -1.51
N LEU A 84 12.42 -27.00 -1.32
CA LEU A 84 11.68 -26.15 -0.39
C LEU A 84 12.09 -26.42 1.07
N LEU A 85 12.31 -27.69 1.42
CA LEU A 85 12.63 -28.09 2.80
C LEU A 85 14.00 -27.60 3.26
N HIS A 86 14.98 -27.49 2.36
CA HIS A 86 16.30 -26.91 2.66
C HIS A 86 16.22 -25.46 3.16
N PHE A 87 15.15 -24.75 2.78
CA PHE A 87 14.83 -23.43 3.29
C PHE A 87 13.87 -23.50 4.50
N CYS A 88 12.78 -24.24 4.41
CA CYS A 88 11.75 -24.29 5.45
C CYS A 88 12.28 -24.81 6.79
N GLN A 89 13.08 -25.89 6.80
CA GLN A 89 13.58 -26.48 8.05
C GLN A 89 14.46 -25.51 8.86
N LYS A 90 15.09 -24.55 8.18
CA LYS A 90 15.92 -23.51 8.81
C LYS A 90 15.14 -22.27 9.23
N THR A 91 14.00 -22.01 8.62
CA THR A 91 13.24 -20.75 8.78
C THR A 91 11.94 -20.92 9.54
N LEU A 92 11.41 -22.13 9.62
CA LEU A 92 10.18 -22.46 10.33
C LEU A 92 10.44 -23.28 11.58
N THR A 93 9.48 -23.22 12.48
CA THR A 93 9.34 -24.08 13.65
C THR A 93 7.86 -24.34 13.89
N GLU A 94 7.52 -25.35 14.67
CA GLU A 94 6.15 -25.59 15.12
C GLU A 94 6.10 -25.42 16.64
N LYS A 95 5.09 -24.69 17.12
CA LYS A 95 4.83 -24.51 18.54
C LYS A 95 3.32 -24.62 18.76
N ASP A 96 2.91 -25.44 19.72
CA ASP A 96 1.50 -25.68 20.03
C ASP A 96 0.68 -26.08 18.77
N TYR A 97 1.28 -26.90 17.90
CA TYR A 97 0.73 -27.33 16.59
C TYR A 97 0.43 -26.19 15.61
N GLN A 98 1.04 -25.02 15.80
CA GLN A 98 0.98 -23.90 14.88
C GLN A 98 2.35 -23.65 14.24
N PRO A 99 2.43 -23.50 12.91
CA PRO A 99 3.66 -23.08 12.25
C PRO A 99 4.02 -21.65 12.66
N MET A 100 5.31 -21.41 12.90
CA MET A 100 5.89 -20.11 13.24
C MET A 100 7.16 -19.86 12.44
N CYS A 101 7.43 -18.59 12.13
CA CYS A 101 8.70 -18.17 11.54
C CYS A 101 9.74 -17.97 12.65
N ARG A 102 10.94 -18.48 12.44
CA ARG A 102 12.09 -18.19 13.30
C ARG A 102 12.48 -16.73 13.11
N PHE A 103 12.43 -15.95 14.18
CA PHE A 103 12.67 -14.50 14.14
C PHE A 103 14.00 -14.14 13.49
N GLN A 104 15.06 -14.91 13.74
CA GLN A 104 16.39 -14.67 13.17
C GLN A 104 16.44 -14.72 11.64
N ASP A 105 15.46 -15.39 11.01
CA ASP A 105 15.34 -15.54 9.57
C ASP A 105 14.13 -14.82 8.97
N LEU A 106 13.39 -14.04 9.77
CA LEU A 106 12.17 -13.35 9.34
C LEU A 106 12.38 -12.46 8.10
N LEU A 107 13.50 -11.74 7.99
CA LEU A 107 13.80 -10.95 6.78
C LEU A 107 13.96 -11.82 5.53
N ARG A 108 14.60 -13.01 5.66
CA ARG A 108 14.78 -13.94 4.53
C ARG A 108 13.48 -14.64 4.16
N TRP A 109 12.70 -15.04 5.17
CA TRP A 109 11.34 -15.55 5.03
C TRP A 109 10.50 -14.55 4.23
N ARG A 110 10.43 -13.31 4.71
CA ARG A 110 9.69 -12.21 4.08
C ARG A 110 10.06 -12.03 2.60
N MET A 111 11.35 -12.01 2.26
CA MET A 111 11.79 -11.79 0.88
C MET A 111 11.25 -12.82 -0.13
N ILE A 112 11.10 -14.09 0.28
CA ILE A 112 10.66 -15.15 -0.64
C ILE A 112 9.16 -15.40 -0.56
N THR A 113 8.58 -15.34 0.63
CA THR A 113 7.14 -15.56 0.80
C THR A 113 6.31 -14.41 0.28
N TYR A 114 6.87 -13.19 0.26
CA TYR A 114 6.26 -12.07 -0.44
C TYR A 114 6.01 -12.38 -1.93
N LYS A 115 6.96 -13.07 -2.59
CA LYS A 115 6.84 -13.47 -4.00
C LYS A 115 5.91 -14.67 -4.22
N LEU A 116 6.06 -15.72 -3.40
CA LEU A 116 5.44 -17.04 -3.67
C LEU A 116 4.24 -17.39 -2.77
N GLY A 117 3.99 -16.60 -1.73
CA GLY A 117 3.03 -16.87 -0.66
C GLY A 117 3.58 -17.83 0.40
N GLU A 118 3.16 -17.65 1.65
CA GLU A 118 3.63 -18.45 2.78
C GLU A 118 3.16 -19.91 2.72
N ASP A 119 1.94 -20.15 2.23
CA ASP A 119 1.31 -21.47 2.25
C ASP A 119 2.07 -22.52 1.42
N LEU A 120 2.83 -22.13 0.38
CA LEU A 120 3.71 -23.04 -0.36
C LEU A 120 4.74 -23.69 0.56
N PHE A 121 5.38 -22.88 1.39
CA PHE A 121 6.45 -23.31 2.29
C PHE A 121 5.90 -24.04 3.51
N ILE A 122 4.81 -23.52 4.09
CA ILE A 122 4.19 -24.09 5.29
C ILE A 122 3.63 -25.47 5.00
N THR A 123 2.87 -25.65 3.91
CA THR A 123 2.27 -26.95 3.59
C THR A 123 3.32 -28.01 3.29
N SER A 124 4.40 -27.66 2.59
CA SER A 124 5.55 -28.54 2.35
C SER A 124 6.25 -28.93 3.66
N PHE A 125 6.52 -27.95 4.54
CA PHE A 125 7.16 -28.17 5.84
C PHE A 125 6.35 -29.09 6.75
N LEU A 126 5.07 -28.79 6.92
CA LEU A 126 4.17 -29.58 7.78
C LEU A 126 4.01 -31.00 7.23
N ALA A 127 3.79 -31.17 5.92
CA ALA A 127 3.63 -32.47 5.30
C ALA A 127 4.85 -33.38 5.54
N PHE A 128 6.05 -32.84 5.41
CA PHE A 128 7.27 -33.60 5.65
C PHE A 128 7.45 -33.99 7.12
N ASN A 129 7.22 -33.04 8.04
CA ASN A 129 7.36 -33.30 9.47
C ASN A 129 6.32 -34.29 9.98
N ASP A 130 5.07 -34.14 9.55
CA ASP A 130 3.95 -35.00 9.92
C ASP A 130 4.15 -36.41 9.40
N ARG A 131 4.63 -36.58 8.14
CA ARG A 131 5.05 -37.88 7.59
C ARG A 131 6.07 -38.55 8.50
N ASN A 132 7.13 -37.83 8.87
CA ASN A 132 8.23 -38.39 9.67
C ASN A 132 7.79 -38.69 11.12
N ALA A 133 6.85 -37.92 11.65
CA ALA A 133 6.27 -38.12 12.98
C ALA A 133 5.12 -39.13 13.00
N MET A 134 4.69 -39.64 11.83
CA MET A 134 3.50 -40.48 11.65
C MET A 134 2.23 -39.85 12.23
N VAL A 135 2.05 -38.53 12.00
CA VAL A 135 0.92 -37.74 12.49
C VAL A 135 -0.04 -37.42 11.35
N GLU A 136 -1.33 -37.64 11.58
CA GLU A 136 -2.38 -37.18 10.66
C GLU A 136 -2.85 -35.77 11.07
N ARG A 137 -2.51 -34.75 10.28
CA ARG A 137 -2.99 -33.38 10.50
C ARG A 137 -4.44 -33.21 10.09
N LYS A 138 -5.24 -32.66 11.01
CA LYS A 138 -6.69 -32.43 10.83
C LYS A 138 -7.08 -30.96 10.72
N SER A 139 -6.14 -30.03 10.93
CA SER A 139 -6.39 -28.59 10.94
C SER A 139 -5.41 -27.82 10.06
N PHE A 140 -5.95 -26.88 9.26
CA PHE A 140 -5.21 -26.02 8.33
C PHE A 140 -5.50 -24.53 8.55
N ASN A 141 -5.83 -24.18 9.79
CA ASN A 141 -6.38 -22.88 10.19
C ASN A 141 -5.32 -21.92 10.76
N TRP A 142 -4.06 -22.03 10.36
CA TRP A 142 -3.02 -21.07 10.79
C TRP A 142 -3.31 -19.65 10.26
N PRO A 143 -2.73 -18.59 10.84
CA PRO A 143 -2.87 -17.23 10.35
C PRO A 143 -2.47 -17.07 8.87
N VAL A 144 -2.99 -16.03 8.22
CA VAL A 144 -2.63 -15.72 6.81
C VAL A 144 -1.17 -15.28 6.70
N VAL A 145 -0.73 -14.49 7.68
CA VAL A 145 0.64 -14.03 7.83
C VAL A 145 1.16 -14.61 9.13
N LEU A 146 2.22 -15.42 9.04
CA LEU A 146 2.74 -16.24 10.12
C LEU A 146 3.14 -15.39 11.33
N MET A 147 3.12 -16.01 12.51
CA MET A 147 3.70 -15.40 13.71
C MET A 147 5.18 -15.71 13.78
N GLN A 148 5.93 -14.85 14.46
CA GLN A 148 7.37 -15.05 14.71
C GLN A 148 7.60 -15.54 16.15
N ASP A 149 8.72 -16.22 16.41
CA ASP A 149 8.99 -16.91 17.68
C ASP A 149 9.75 -16.09 18.76
N ASN A 150 10.04 -14.80 18.53
CA ASN A 150 10.74 -13.93 19.48
C ASN A 150 9.82 -13.50 20.64
N PRO A 151 10.10 -13.94 21.88
CA PRO A 151 9.27 -13.61 23.03
C PRO A 151 9.33 -12.13 23.43
N SER A 152 10.40 -11.40 23.11
CA SER A 152 10.57 -9.98 23.46
C SER A 152 9.69 -9.09 22.59
N VAL A 153 9.62 -9.35 21.28
CA VAL A 153 8.69 -8.66 20.38
C VAL A 153 7.25 -8.95 20.83
N THR A 154 6.92 -10.23 21.10
CA THR A 154 5.63 -10.60 21.66
C THR A 154 5.32 -9.88 22.98
N HIS A 155 6.30 -9.71 23.87
CA HIS A 155 6.12 -8.99 25.14
C HIS A 155 5.77 -7.50 24.92
N VAL A 156 6.41 -6.85 23.94
CA VAL A 156 6.06 -5.46 23.57
C VAL A 156 4.62 -5.40 23.05
N LEU A 157 4.24 -6.31 22.16
CA LEU A 157 2.92 -6.33 21.51
C LEU A 157 1.78 -6.70 22.48
N ARG A 158 2.02 -7.58 23.46
CA ARG A 158 1.04 -7.97 24.49
C ARG A 158 0.54 -6.81 25.35
N LYS A 159 1.28 -5.70 25.41
CA LYS A 159 0.85 -4.46 26.07
C LYS A 159 -0.21 -3.69 25.26
N GLY A 160 -0.60 -4.21 24.10
CA GLY A 160 -1.53 -3.60 23.16
C GLY A 160 -0.83 -2.72 22.13
N VAL A 161 -1.32 -2.73 20.89
CA VAL A 161 -0.93 -1.82 19.80
C VAL A 161 -2.14 -1.13 19.17
N CYS A 162 -1.89 -0.03 18.48
CA CYS A 162 -2.85 0.64 17.60
C CYS A 162 -2.44 0.45 16.14
N ASP A 163 -3.41 0.46 15.24
CA ASP A 163 -3.19 0.64 13.81
C ASP A 163 -4.06 1.83 13.35
N LEU A 164 -3.39 2.96 13.14
CA LEU A 164 -4.00 4.25 12.82
C LEU A 164 -4.03 4.50 11.31
N HIS A 165 -3.41 3.62 10.53
CA HIS A 165 -3.32 3.72 9.09
C HIS A 165 -3.69 2.40 8.42
N PHE A 166 -4.99 2.21 8.18
CA PHE A 166 -5.53 0.97 7.65
C PHE A 166 -6.55 1.21 6.54
N HIS A 167 -6.24 0.82 5.31
CA HIS A 167 -7.15 0.91 4.17
C HIS A 167 -8.09 -0.30 4.13
N LEU A 168 -9.37 -0.11 4.46
CA LEU A 168 -10.29 -1.21 4.80
C LEU A 168 -10.39 -2.29 3.70
N ARG A 169 -10.58 -1.87 2.45
CA ARG A 169 -10.76 -2.81 1.33
C ARG A 169 -9.45 -3.41 0.85
N GLY A 170 -8.36 -2.65 0.81
CA GLY A 170 -7.04 -3.18 0.45
C GLY A 170 -6.36 -4.00 1.55
N SER A 171 -6.94 -4.04 2.76
CA SER A 171 -6.47 -4.85 3.89
C SER A 171 -7.13 -6.23 4.05
N SER A 172 -8.01 -6.62 3.11
CA SER A 172 -8.62 -7.96 3.08
C SER A 172 -7.71 -9.00 2.41
N LEU A 173 -8.21 -10.22 2.25
CA LEU A 173 -7.61 -11.27 1.41
C LEU A 173 -7.74 -10.94 -0.08
N ASN A 174 -6.89 -10.06 -0.61
CA ASN A 174 -6.99 -9.56 -1.97
C ASN A 174 -6.70 -10.66 -3.00
N TYR A 175 -5.54 -11.32 -2.94
CA TYR A 175 -5.22 -12.39 -3.87
C TYR A 175 -6.11 -13.62 -3.65
N GLU A 176 -6.24 -14.05 -2.41
CA GLU A 176 -6.80 -15.37 -2.08
C GLU A 176 -8.29 -15.45 -2.41
N LEU A 177 -9.07 -14.40 -2.17
CA LEU A 177 -10.50 -14.40 -2.55
C LEU A 177 -10.70 -14.37 -4.07
N ASN A 178 -9.84 -13.64 -4.79
CA ASN A 178 -9.86 -13.66 -6.26
C ASN A 178 -9.49 -15.03 -6.80
N TRP A 179 -8.45 -15.65 -6.24
CA TRP A 179 -8.03 -17.01 -6.59
C TRP A 179 -9.15 -18.02 -6.31
N LEU A 180 -9.73 -18.03 -5.11
CA LEU A 180 -10.84 -18.91 -4.77
C LEU A 180 -12.06 -18.68 -5.68
N SER A 181 -12.37 -17.43 -6.04
CA SER A 181 -13.46 -17.12 -6.98
C SER A 181 -13.23 -17.74 -8.35
N LEU A 182 -12.01 -17.66 -8.88
CA LEU A 182 -11.62 -18.28 -10.14
C LEU A 182 -11.63 -19.80 -10.04
N MET A 183 -11.09 -20.35 -8.96
CA MET A 183 -11.02 -21.80 -8.75
C MET A 183 -12.41 -22.44 -8.54
N ASN A 184 -13.41 -21.67 -8.12
CA ASN A 184 -14.79 -22.15 -7.94
C ASN A 184 -15.70 -21.88 -9.15
N ASP A 185 -15.39 -20.88 -9.98
CA ASP A 185 -16.21 -20.54 -11.14
C ASP A 185 -15.44 -19.81 -12.26
N MET A 186 -15.18 -20.52 -13.36
CA MET A 186 -14.57 -19.95 -14.57
C MET A 186 -15.57 -19.59 -15.69
N LYS A 187 -16.89 -19.68 -15.46
CA LYS A 187 -17.91 -19.35 -16.48
C LYS A 187 -17.89 -17.85 -16.80
N ARG A 188 -17.83 -17.52 -18.10
CA ARG A 188 -18.00 -16.14 -18.63
C ARG A 188 -17.01 -15.10 -18.07
N ARG A 189 -15.81 -15.53 -17.66
CA ARG A 189 -14.79 -14.66 -17.00
C ARG A 189 -13.95 -13.79 -17.94
N ARG A 190 -14.01 -13.98 -19.26
CA ARG A 190 -13.15 -13.28 -20.23
C ARG A 190 -13.16 -11.76 -20.12
N THR A 191 -14.32 -11.17 -19.84
CA THR A 191 -14.45 -9.72 -19.66
C THR A 191 -13.58 -9.21 -18.51
N GLU A 192 -13.55 -9.92 -17.39
CA GLU A 192 -12.71 -9.60 -16.23
C GLU A 192 -11.22 -9.67 -16.60
N PHE A 193 -10.81 -10.72 -17.33
CA PHE A 193 -9.43 -10.85 -17.82
C PHE A 193 -9.01 -9.77 -18.82
N SER A 194 -9.94 -9.16 -19.55
CA SER A 194 -9.62 -8.04 -20.46
C SER A 194 -9.10 -6.80 -19.73
N HIS A 195 -9.38 -6.67 -18.42
CA HIS A 195 -8.82 -5.60 -17.60
C HIS A 195 -7.37 -5.88 -17.14
N LEU A 196 -6.84 -7.08 -17.40
CA LEU A 196 -5.43 -7.46 -17.16
C LEU A 196 -4.50 -7.18 -18.36
N GLN A 197 -4.93 -6.39 -19.35
CA GLN A 197 -4.14 -6.11 -20.57
C GLN A 197 -2.72 -5.55 -20.30
N LYS A 198 -2.53 -4.79 -19.22
CA LYS A 198 -1.19 -4.36 -18.78
C LYS A 198 -0.56 -5.45 -17.91
N CYS A 199 0.40 -6.22 -18.42
CA CYS A 199 1.10 -7.23 -17.61
C CYS A 199 1.86 -6.53 -16.45
N LEU A 200 1.47 -6.81 -15.20
CA LEU A 200 2.18 -6.26 -14.03
C LEU A 200 3.31 -7.18 -13.58
N SER A 201 3.16 -8.48 -13.82
CA SER A 201 4.27 -9.43 -13.78
C SER A 201 5.20 -9.17 -14.96
N HIS A 202 6.50 -8.99 -14.68
CA HIS A 202 7.49 -8.93 -15.75
C HIS A 202 7.68 -10.34 -16.32
N LYS A 203 6.96 -10.68 -17.39
CA LYS A 203 7.24 -11.87 -18.19
C LYS A 203 8.46 -11.57 -19.06
N VAL A 204 9.61 -12.08 -18.67
CA VAL A 204 10.84 -11.93 -19.44
C VAL A 204 11.01 -13.16 -20.31
N SER A 205 10.80 -13.00 -21.62
CA SER A 205 11.19 -14.00 -22.59
C SER A 205 12.71 -14.04 -22.67
N THR A 206 13.29 -15.21 -22.47
CA THR A 206 14.74 -15.42 -22.46
C THR A 206 15.20 -16.26 -23.65
N ALA A 207 14.27 -16.72 -24.50
CA ALA A 207 14.56 -17.44 -25.74
C ALA A 207 13.61 -17.03 -26.87
N ASP A 208 14.11 -17.00 -28.12
CA ASP A 208 13.37 -16.50 -29.29
C ASP A 208 12.03 -17.21 -29.55
N LYS A 209 11.89 -18.47 -29.12
CA LYS A 209 10.68 -19.28 -29.31
C LYS A 209 9.80 -19.38 -28.07
N GLU A 210 10.18 -18.74 -26.96
CA GLU A 210 9.42 -18.80 -25.72
C GLU A 210 8.09 -18.03 -25.88
N LYS A 211 6.99 -18.74 -25.71
CA LYS A 211 5.64 -18.18 -25.75
C LYS A 211 5.01 -18.22 -24.36
N TRP A 212 4.38 -17.12 -23.99
CA TRP A 212 3.57 -17.03 -22.79
C TRP A 212 2.10 -17.13 -23.15
N GLU A 213 1.37 -18.00 -22.45
CA GLU A 213 -0.08 -18.06 -22.59
C GLU A 213 -0.76 -16.80 -22.06
N SER A 214 -1.98 -16.57 -22.55
CA SER A 214 -2.85 -15.55 -21.98
C SER A 214 -3.12 -15.88 -20.50
N ALA A 215 -3.37 -14.84 -19.70
CA ALA A 215 -3.73 -15.02 -18.29
C ALA A 215 -5.00 -15.88 -18.14
N TYR A 216 -5.93 -15.80 -19.10
CA TYR A 216 -7.14 -16.61 -19.13
C TYR A 216 -6.82 -18.10 -19.34
N LEU A 217 -6.05 -18.46 -20.38
CA LEU A 217 -5.67 -19.86 -20.63
C LEU A 217 -4.89 -20.46 -19.46
N THR A 218 -3.90 -19.71 -18.96
CA THR A 218 -3.10 -20.09 -17.79
C THR A 218 -3.99 -20.41 -16.59
N THR A 219 -4.95 -19.52 -16.29
CA THR A 219 -5.88 -19.70 -15.15
C THR A 219 -6.85 -20.85 -15.38
N PHE A 220 -7.33 -21.03 -16.62
CA PHE A 220 -8.27 -22.11 -16.93
C PHE A 220 -7.64 -23.49 -16.79
N LYS A 221 -6.38 -23.64 -17.20
CA LYS A 221 -5.60 -24.86 -16.96
C LYS A 221 -5.39 -25.08 -15.46
N ALA A 222 -5.06 -24.04 -14.69
CA ALA A 222 -4.93 -24.15 -13.24
C ALA A 222 -6.24 -24.59 -12.57
N TYR A 223 -7.38 -24.06 -13.03
CA TYR A 223 -8.72 -24.43 -12.58
C TYR A 223 -9.02 -25.92 -12.81
N ALA A 224 -8.73 -26.43 -14.01
CA ALA A 224 -8.93 -27.84 -14.35
C ALA A 224 -7.97 -28.76 -13.58
N ILE A 225 -6.69 -28.38 -13.46
CA ILE A 225 -5.69 -29.14 -12.69
C ILE A 225 -6.08 -29.19 -11.21
N ARG A 226 -6.47 -28.05 -10.61
CA ARG A 226 -6.90 -28.04 -9.20
C ARG A 226 -8.07 -28.98 -8.94
N TYR A 227 -9.07 -28.98 -9.83
CA TYR A 227 -10.21 -29.88 -9.71
C TYR A 227 -9.78 -31.35 -9.81
N TYR A 228 -8.88 -31.68 -10.75
CA TYR A 228 -8.28 -33.01 -10.85
C TYR A 228 -7.53 -33.42 -9.58
N LEU A 229 -6.65 -32.56 -9.05
CA LEU A 229 -5.90 -32.84 -7.82
C LEU A 229 -6.84 -33.02 -6.61
N PHE A 230 -7.93 -32.24 -6.56
CA PHE A 230 -8.96 -32.43 -5.55
C PHE A 230 -9.65 -33.79 -5.68
N LEU A 231 -9.99 -34.23 -6.89
CA LEU A 231 -10.52 -35.57 -7.10
C LEU A 231 -9.48 -36.63 -6.73
N LEU A 232 -8.21 -36.46 -7.10
CA LEU A 232 -7.15 -37.42 -6.82
C LEU A 232 -7.05 -37.75 -5.32
N VAL A 233 -7.17 -36.73 -4.46
CA VAL A 233 -7.06 -36.91 -3.00
C VAL A 233 -8.37 -37.29 -2.29
N ASN A 234 -9.50 -37.37 -3.01
CA ASN A 234 -10.82 -37.70 -2.43
C ASN A 234 -11.53 -38.90 -3.11
N ASN A 235 -11.31 -39.09 -4.41
CA ASN A 235 -11.92 -40.13 -5.25
C ASN A 235 -11.05 -40.40 -6.51
N VAL A 236 -10.08 -41.30 -6.37
CA VAL A 236 -9.10 -41.64 -7.42
C VAL A 236 -9.77 -42.12 -8.72
N ALA A 237 -10.85 -42.91 -8.63
CA ALA A 237 -11.53 -43.43 -9.82
C ALA A 237 -12.17 -42.33 -10.68
N GLU A 238 -12.78 -41.33 -10.02
CA GLU A 238 -13.33 -40.15 -10.71
C GLU A 238 -12.22 -39.27 -11.28
N ALA A 239 -11.09 -39.16 -10.57
CA ALA A 239 -9.92 -38.41 -11.02
C ALA A 239 -9.37 -38.97 -12.35
N GLU A 240 -9.15 -40.28 -12.43
CA GLU A 240 -8.65 -40.95 -13.65
C GLU A 240 -9.61 -40.78 -14.83
N THR A 241 -10.91 -40.88 -14.58
CA THR A 241 -11.94 -40.67 -15.60
C THR A 241 -11.89 -39.22 -16.11
N PHE A 242 -11.88 -38.24 -15.21
CA PHE A 242 -11.81 -36.82 -15.56
C PHE A 242 -10.52 -36.48 -16.33
N LYS A 243 -9.39 -37.07 -15.92
CA LYS A 243 -8.10 -36.87 -16.56
C LYS A 243 -8.14 -37.24 -18.05
N LYS A 244 -8.53 -38.48 -18.33
CA LYS A 244 -8.59 -39.05 -19.68
C LYS A 244 -9.64 -38.38 -20.57
N GLU A 245 -10.81 -38.07 -20.03
CA GLU A 245 -11.91 -37.57 -20.85
C GLU A 245 -11.86 -36.06 -21.09
N THR A 246 -11.31 -35.30 -20.13
CA THR A 246 -11.44 -33.84 -20.07
C THR A 246 -10.12 -33.12 -19.87
N LEU A 247 -9.33 -33.44 -18.84
CA LEU A 247 -8.15 -32.65 -18.48
C LEU A 247 -7.11 -32.61 -19.60
N GLU A 248 -6.79 -33.76 -20.20
CA GLU A 248 -5.78 -33.83 -21.29
C GLU A 248 -6.13 -32.90 -22.45
N LYS A 249 -7.41 -32.84 -22.84
CA LYS A 249 -7.88 -31.94 -23.91
C LYS A 249 -7.71 -30.47 -23.54
N ILE A 250 -7.91 -30.12 -22.28
CA ILE A 250 -7.77 -28.74 -21.78
C ILE A 250 -6.29 -28.32 -21.76
N LEU A 251 -5.39 -29.21 -21.31
CA LEU A 251 -3.97 -28.90 -21.20
C LEU A 251 -3.37 -28.52 -22.56
N TRP A 252 -3.74 -29.21 -23.63
CA TRP A 252 -3.24 -28.97 -24.98
C TRP A 252 -4.08 -27.97 -25.79
N CYS A 253 -5.04 -27.29 -25.17
CA CYS A 253 -5.85 -26.30 -25.83
C CYS A 253 -5.12 -24.95 -25.92
N GLU A 254 -4.97 -24.43 -27.13
CA GLU A 254 -4.41 -23.09 -27.41
C GLU A 254 -5.49 -22.04 -27.66
N ASP A 255 -6.72 -22.47 -27.95
CA ASP A 255 -7.85 -21.59 -28.27
C ASP A 255 -8.79 -21.42 -27.07
N GLU A 256 -8.92 -20.18 -26.60
CA GLU A 256 -9.81 -19.88 -25.49
C GLU A 256 -11.29 -20.23 -25.77
N PHE A 257 -11.76 -20.16 -27.04
CA PHE A 257 -13.18 -20.33 -27.41
C PHE A 257 -13.66 -21.77 -27.24
N SER A 258 -12.76 -22.71 -27.50
CA SER A 258 -12.98 -24.14 -27.34
C SER A 258 -13.21 -24.56 -25.88
N LEU A 259 -12.83 -23.73 -24.89
CA LEU A 259 -12.91 -24.07 -23.46
C LEU A 259 -14.28 -23.82 -22.80
N SER A 260 -15.23 -23.17 -23.49
CA SER A 260 -16.53 -22.77 -22.89
C SER A 260 -17.36 -23.97 -22.40
N SER A 261 -17.41 -25.04 -23.19
CA SER A 261 -18.13 -26.27 -22.84
C SER A 261 -17.48 -26.99 -21.66
N ALA A 262 -16.14 -27.08 -21.65
CA ALA A 262 -15.38 -27.64 -20.55
C ALA A 262 -15.59 -26.84 -19.24
N ALA A 263 -15.63 -25.51 -19.34
CA ALA A 263 -15.90 -24.63 -18.19
C ALA A 263 -17.25 -24.98 -17.56
N THR A 264 -18.28 -25.10 -18.40
CA THR A 264 -19.64 -25.41 -17.98
C THR A 264 -19.72 -26.78 -17.30
N TYR A 265 -19.05 -27.79 -17.86
CA TYR A 265 -18.99 -29.14 -17.30
C TYR A 265 -18.32 -29.17 -15.92
N ILE A 266 -17.10 -28.65 -15.79
CA ILE A 266 -16.35 -28.66 -14.52
C ILE A 266 -17.12 -27.88 -13.46
N ASN A 267 -17.66 -26.71 -13.82
CA ASN A 267 -18.46 -25.89 -12.92
C ASN A 267 -19.70 -26.64 -12.39
N LEU A 268 -20.38 -27.41 -13.24
CA LEU A 268 -21.55 -28.19 -12.80
C LEU A 268 -21.14 -29.23 -11.74
N GLN A 269 -20.00 -29.90 -11.94
CA GLN A 269 -19.49 -30.86 -10.95
C GLN A 269 -19.08 -30.17 -9.65
N ILE A 270 -18.38 -29.04 -9.74
CA ILE A 270 -18.03 -28.22 -8.56
C ILE A 270 -19.28 -27.75 -7.83
N ASP A 271 -20.30 -27.26 -8.53
CA ASP A 271 -21.55 -26.80 -7.92
C ASP A 271 -22.29 -27.95 -7.22
N LYS A 272 -22.27 -29.17 -7.80
CA LYS A 272 -22.78 -30.39 -7.16
C LYS A 272 -22.00 -30.71 -5.87
N TYR A 273 -20.68 -30.73 -5.93
CA TYR A 273 -19.83 -30.97 -4.75
C TYR A 273 -20.07 -29.91 -3.65
N ARG A 274 -20.12 -28.63 -4.02
CA ARG A 274 -20.42 -27.52 -3.10
C ARG A 274 -21.78 -27.69 -2.46
N PHE A 275 -22.78 -28.19 -3.19
CA PHE A 275 -24.13 -28.40 -2.67
C PHE A 275 -24.16 -29.53 -1.63
N ILE A 276 -23.51 -30.66 -1.91
CA ILE A 276 -23.58 -31.87 -1.07
C ILE A 276 -22.60 -31.83 0.11
N HIS A 277 -21.35 -31.42 -0.14
CA HIS A 277 -20.24 -31.58 0.81
C HIS A 277 -19.60 -30.26 1.24
N GLY A 278 -19.78 -29.20 0.46
CA GLY A 278 -19.12 -27.92 0.69
C GLY A 278 -19.63 -27.20 1.95
N TYR A 279 -18.69 -26.67 2.74
CA TYR A 279 -19.02 -25.92 3.94
C TYR A 279 -19.82 -24.64 3.63
N LYS A 280 -20.98 -24.48 4.30
CA LYS A 280 -21.91 -23.37 4.08
C LYS A 280 -21.73 -22.28 5.15
N LEU A 281 -21.14 -21.16 4.76
CA LEU A 281 -21.15 -19.94 5.55
C LEU A 281 -22.55 -19.31 5.53
N ARG A 282 -23.20 -19.26 6.69
CA ARG A 282 -24.49 -18.57 6.82
C ARG A 282 -24.26 -17.06 6.93
N ILE A 283 -24.59 -16.34 5.87
CA ILE A 283 -24.56 -14.87 5.83
C ILE A 283 -26.02 -14.40 5.70
N ARG A 284 -26.62 -14.06 6.84
CA ARG A 284 -28.03 -13.67 6.98
C ARG A 284 -28.97 -14.84 6.64
N GLU A 285 -29.85 -14.63 5.68
CA GLU A 285 -30.82 -15.61 5.16
C GLU A 285 -30.26 -16.47 4.03
N ARG A 286 -29.03 -16.16 3.57
CA ARG A 286 -28.39 -16.86 2.46
C ARG A 286 -27.18 -17.64 2.95
N SER A 287 -26.92 -18.78 2.32
CA SER A 287 -25.70 -19.55 2.50
C SER A 287 -24.71 -19.26 1.38
N PHE A 288 -23.43 -19.15 1.72
CA PHE A 288 -22.34 -19.02 0.76
C PHE A 288 -21.30 -20.13 0.98
N CYS A 289 -20.86 -20.77 -0.09
CA CYS A 289 -19.79 -21.76 -0.04
C CYS A 289 -18.53 -21.10 -0.63
N PRO A 290 -17.54 -20.69 0.19
CA PRO A 290 -16.39 -19.96 -0.31
C PRO A 290 -15.45 -20.84 -1.14
N ASP A 291 -15.37 -22.14 -0.85
CA ASP A 291 -14.57 -23.06 -1.64
C ASP A 291 -15.14 -24.48 -1.58
N TYR A 292 -15.08 -25.21 -2.70
CA TYR A 292 -15.51 -26.62 -2.77
C TYR A 292 -14.55 -27.57 -2.05
N ALA A 293 -13.29 -27.18 -1.89
CA ALA A 293 -12.28 -28.00 -1.21
C ALA A 293 -12.39 -27.97 0.32
N ILE A 294 -13.30 -27.16 0.89
CA ILE A 294 -13.58 -27.17 2.34
C ILE A 294 -14.68 -28.21 2.61
N VAL A 295 -14.25 -29.42 2.93
CA VAL A 295 -15.11 -30.58 3.19
C VAL A 295 -15.33 -30.74 4.70
N GLY A 296 -16.58 -30.94 5.14
CA GLY A 296 -16.93 -31.36 6.51
C GLY A 296 -17.66 -30.34 7.40
N ASN A 297 -18.03 -30.79 8.60
CA ASN A 297 -18.77 -30.01 9.61
C ASN A 297 -17.81 -29.24 10.53
N TRP A 298 -17.46 -28.00 10.17
CA TRP A 298 -16.61 -27.10 10.98
C TRP A 298 -17.37 -26.46 12.16
N GLU A 299 -18.40 -27.14 12.70
CA GLU A 299 -19.31 -26.61 13.73
C GLU A 299 -18.61 -26.17 15.03
N ASN A 300 -17.38 -26.66 15.27
CA ASN A 300 -16.60 -26.40 16.48
C ASN A 300 -15.38 -25.49 16.30
N VAL A 301 -15.07 -25.02 15.09
CA VAL A 301 -13.94 -24.07 14.92
C VAL A 301 -14.40 -22.70 15.38
N LYS A 302 -13.78 -22.23 16.47
CA LYS A 302 -13.99 -20.87 16.95
C LYS A 302 -13.86 -19.92 15.76
N CYS A 303 -14.91 -19.14 15.51
CA CYS A 303 -14.99 -18.08 14.50
C CYS A 303 -13.85 -17.01 14.60
N GLU A 304 -12.86 -17.20 15.49
CA GLU A 304 -11.73 -16.31 15.78
C GLU A 304 -10.71 -16.24 14.62
N ASN A 305 -10.59 -17.28 13.78
CA ASN A 305 -9.76 -17.24 12.55
C ASN A 305 -10.55 -17.61 11.28
N LEU A 306 -11.51 -16.76 10.92
CA LEU A 306 -12.32 -16.90 9.70
C LEU A 306 -11.48 -17.02 8.42
N ALA A 307 -10.39 -16.24 8.33
CA ALA A 307 -9.49 -16.28 7.18
C ALA A 307 -8.82 -17.65 7.03
N GLY A 308 -8.22 -18.18 8.11
CA GLY A 308 -7.59 -19.50 8.10
C GLY A 308 -8.57 -20.62 7.72
N MET A 309 -9.84 -20.52 8.12
CA MET A 309 -10.88 -21.46 7.70
C MET A 309 -11.22 -21.35 6.21
N ILE A 310 -11.37 -20.14 5.66
CA ILE A 310 -11.63 -19.94 4.23
C ILE A 310 -10.47 -20.46 3.37
N LEU A 311 -9.23 -20.34 3.85
CA LEU A 311 -8.04 -20.83 3.14
C LEU A 311 -7.77 -22.32 3.36
N SER A 312 -8.48 -22.96 4.30
CA SER A 312 -8.18 -24.34 4.72
C SER A 312 -8.32 -25.37 3.60
N GLY A 313 -9.24 -25.17 2.65
CA GLY A 313 -9.44 -26.09 1.52
C GLY A 313 -8.21 -26.17 0.62
N GLU A 314 -7.71 -25.01 0.20
CA GLU A 314 -6.47 -24.89 -0.59
C GLU A 314 -5.26 -25.46 0.16
N ARG A 315 -5.11 -25.10 1.43
CA ARG A 315 -4.00 -25.55 2.29
C ARG A 315 -4.01 -27.07 2.50
N CYS A 316 -5.19 -27.64 2.72
CA CYS A 316 -5.38 -29.08 2.85
C CYS A 316 -5.01 -29.81 1.55
N LEU A 317 -5.44 -29.30 0.40
CA LEU A 317 -5.10 -29.87 -0.90
C LEU A 317 -3.58 -29.87 -1.12
N MET A 318 -2.93 -28.72 -0.93
CA MET A 318 -1.47 -28.61 -1.08
C MET A 318 -0.71 -29.51 -0.10
N TYR A 319 -1.13 -29.55 1.17
CA TYR A 319 -0.56 -30.43 2.18
C TYR A 319 -0.68 -31.91 1.80
N LYS A 320 -1.87 -32.36 1.36
CA LYS A 320 -2.08 -33.76 0.96
C LYS A 320 -1.21 -34.16 -0.23
N MET A 321 -1.08 -33.26 -1.22
CA MET A 321 -0.17 -33.49 -2.35
C MET A 321 1.28 -33.61 -1.89
N PHE A 322 1.79 -32.69 -1.06
CA PHE A 322 3.15 -32.79 -0.52
C PHE A 322 3.36 -34.04 0.34
N HIS A 323 2.40 -34.38 1.19
CA HIS A 323 2.48 -35.55 2.06
C HIS A 323 2.56 -36.84 1.23
N GLY A 324 1.70 -36.98 0.21
CA GLY A 324 1.74 -38.13 -0.70
C GLY A 324 3.03 -38.18 -1.53
N ILE A 325 3.53 -37.03 -2.01
CA ILE A 325 4.82 -36.96 -2.74
C ILE A 325 5.96 -37.46 -1.86
N PHE A 326 6.05 -36.96 -0.63
CA PHE A 326 7.09 -37.40 0.30
C PHE A 326 6.88 -38.84 0.75
N SER A 327 5.64 -39.35 0.77
CA SER A 327 5.38 -40.75 1.09
C SER A 327 5.57 -41.71 -0.09
N HIS A 328 5.98 -41.20 -1.27
CA HIS A 328 6.10 -41.94 -2.52
C HIS A 328 4.78 -42.58 -3.01
N GLU A 329 3.65 -41.96 -2.65
CA GLU A 329 2.29 -42.42 -2.97
C GLU A 329 1.71 -41.75 -4.22
N ILE A 330 2.35 -40.67 -4.70
CA ILE A 330 1.87 -39.86 -5.82
C ILE A 330 2.58 -40.26 -7.11
N HIS A 331 1.81 -40.53 -8.15
CA HIS A 331 2.34 -40.88 -9.47
C HIS A 331 3.15 -39.70 -10.07
N PRO A 332 4.26 -39.95 -10.80
CA PRO A 332 5.10 -38.89 -11.37
C PRO A 332 4.35 -37.87 -12.24
N GLU A 333 3.32 -38.30 -12.96
CA GLU A 333 2.45 -37.39 -13.71
C GLU A 333 1.75 -36.36 -12.83
N ASP A 334 1.18 -36.81 -11.72
CA ASP A 334 0.37 -35.96 -10.85
C ASP A 334 1.25 -34.99 -10.07
N LYS A 335 2.47 -35.42 -9.75
CA LYS A 335 3.55 -34.57 -9.25
C LYS A 335 3.89 -33.44 -10.23
N TRP A 336 4.02 -33.78 -11.52
CA TRP A 336 4.27 -32.79 -12.58
C TRP A 336 3.09 -31.82 -12.79
N LEU A 337 1.85 -32.32 -12.77
CA LEU A 337 0.65 -31.47 -12.82
C LEU A 337 0.56 -30.55 -11.61
N PHE A 338 0.90 -31.03 -10.42
CA PHE A 338 0.96 -30.21 -9.21
C PHE A 338 2.00 -29.09 -9.32
N TYR A 339 3.18 -29.38 -9.89
CA TYR A 339 4.18 -28.34 -10.14
C TYR A 339 3.67 -27.27 -11.13
N ILE A 340 3.05 -27.68 -12.25
CA ILE A 340 2.43 -26.75 -13.21
C ILE A 340 1.37 -25.89 -12.51
N TYR A 341 0.54 -26.48 -11.66
CA TYR A 341 -0.45 -25.76 -10.89
C TYR A 341 0.18 -24.68 -9.99
N LEU A 342 1.27 -25.00 -9.28
CA LEU A 342 1.98 -24.04 -8.43
C LEU A 342 2.58 -22.88 -9.24
N LEU A 343 3.16 -23.16 -10.42
CA LEU A 343 3.68 -22.12 -11.33
C LEU A 343 2.57 -21.19 -11.79
N GLN A 344 1.43 -21.74 -12.23
CA GLN A 344 0.29 -20.96 -12.71
C GLN A 344 -0.33 -20.12 -11.58
N LYS A 345 -0.45 -20.71 -10.38
CA LYS A 345 -0.91 -20.03 -9.16
C LYS A 345 -0.01 -18.83 -8.82
N ALA A 346 1.32 -19.04 -8.83
CA ALA A 346 2.30 -17.98 -8.60
C ALA A 346 2.21 -16.89 -9.68
N GLN A 347 2.10 -17.25 -10.96
CA GLN A 347 1.99 -16.30 -12.06
C GLN A 347 0.78 -15.36 -11.91
N ILE A 348 -0.40 -15.89 -11.56
CA ILE A 348 -1.59 -15.07 -11.32
C ILE A 348 -1.46 -14.21 -10.06
N ARG A 349 -0.77 -14.70 -9.02
CA ARG A 349 -0.47 -13.92 -7.82
C ARG A 349 0.28 -12.63 -8.15
N LYS A 350 1.27 -12.71 -9.06
CA LYS A 350 2.06 -11.54 -9.50
C LYS A 350 1.26 -10.46 -10.22
N GLU A 351 0.02 -10.75 -10.65
CA GLU A 351 -0.87 -9.76 -11.28
C GLU A 351 -1.76 -9.01 -10.26
N LEU A 352 -1.86 -9.52 -9.02
CA LEU A 352 -2.73 -9.02 -7.96
C LEU A 352 -1.97 -8.53 -6.71
N VAL A 353 -0.75 -9.00 -6.48
CA VAL A 353 0.14 -8.61 -5.36
C VAL A 353 1.38 -7.92 -5.92
N GLN A 354 1.83 -6.81 -5.29
CA GLN A 354 2.94 -5.99 -5.79
C GLN A 354 4.32 -6.64 -5.61
N VAL A 355 4.63 -7.69 -6.36
CA VAL A 355 5.89 -8.44 -6.21
C VAL A 355 7.04 -7.95 -7.09
N ASN A 356 6.79 -6.96 -7.96
CA ASN A 356 7.81 -6.44 -8.88
C ASN A 356 8.71 -5.39 -8.20
N GLU A 357 9.86 -5.09 -8.81
CA GLU A 357 10.83 -4.13 -8.28
C GLU A 357 10.56 -2.68 -8.70
N LYS A 358 9.40 -2.40 -9.33
CA LYS A 358 9.05 -1.02 -9.73
C LYS A 358 8.61 -0.23 -8.50
N ALA A 359 9.39 0.79 -8.12
CA ALA A 359 9.01 1.73 -7.08
C ALA A 359 7.95 2.75 -7.56
N GLY A 360 7.36 3.47 -6.60
CA GLY A 360 6.47 4.60 -6.82
C GLY A 360 4.97 4.27 -6.85
N PHE A 361 4.17 5.27 -6.47
CA PHE A 361 2.72 5.15 -6.29
C PHE A 361 1.97 4.68 -7.55
N SER A 362 2.43 5.06 -8.74
CA SER A 362 1.80 4.66 -10.01
C SER A 362 1.79 3.13 -10.20
N ASN A 363 2.87 2.44 -9.80
CA ASN A 363 2.94 0.99 -9.84
C ASN A 363 1.97 0.37 -8.82
N PHE A 364 1.97 0.86 -7.57
CA PHE A 364 1.01 0.45 -6.54
C PHE A 364 -0.45 0.61 -6.99
N SER A 365 -0.79 1.75 -7.59
CA SER A 365 -2.15 2.07 -8.05
C SER A 365 -2.69 1.05 -9.06
N ASP A 366 -1.82 0.41 -9.86
CA ASP A 366 -2.25 -0.64 -10.79
C ASP A 366 -2.77 -1.89 -10.04
N TYR A 367 -2.10 -2.29 -8.95
CA TYR A 367 -2.52 -3.41 -8.10
C TYR A 367 -3.78 -3.08 -7.30
N GLU A 368 -3.84 -1.87 -6.75
CA GLU A 368 -4.98 -1.37 -5.99
C GLU A 368 -6.28 -1.34 -6.81
N ARG A 369 -6.20 -1.16 -8.13
CA ARG A 369 -7.34 -1.26 -9.05
C ARG A 369 -7.78 -2.69 -9.36
N ARG A 370 -6.95 -3.70 -9.09
CA ARG A 370 -7.22 -5.11 -9.40
C ARG A 370 -7.69 -5.94 -8.20
N LYS A 371 -7.58 -5.41 -6.98
CA LYS A 371 -7.83 -6.16 -5.74
C LYS A 371 -9.19 -6.86 -5.64
N GLU A 372 -10.20 -6.45 -6.41
CA GLU A 372 -11.55 -7.07 -6.40
C GLU A 372 -12.02 -7.61 -7.76
N ILE A 373 -11.16 -7.58 -8.79
CA ILE A 373 -11.51 -7.77 -10.21
C ILE A 373 -12.33 -9.04 -10.50
N PHE A 374 -12.09 -10.14 -9.79
CA PHE A 374 -12.78 -11.43 -9.98
C PHE A 374 -13.87 -11.70 -8.92
N ILE A 375 -14.11 -10.77 -8.00
CA ILE A 375 -15.07 -10.92 -6.90
C ILE A 375 -16.15 -9.83 -6.85
N GLU A 376 -16.05 -8.76 -7.64
CA GLU A 376 -17.06 -7.68 -7.72
C GLU A 376 -18.50 -8.18 -7.95
N ARG A 377 -18.66 -9.22 -8.78
CA ARG A 377 -19.99 -9.79 -9.12
C ARG A 377 -20.47 -10.86 -8.15
N SER A 378 -19.64 -11.28 -7.19
CA SER A 378 -19.98 -12.32 -6.23
C SER A 378 -20.43 -11.72 -4.90
N TRP A 379 -21.73 -11.80 -4.64
CA TRP A 379 -22.33 -11.32 -3.38
C TRP A 379 -21.63 -11.92 -2.15
N GLY A 380 -21.32 -13.22 -2.17
CA GLY A 380 -20.73 -13.91 -1.02
C GLY A 380 -19.33 -13.40 -0.68
N TYR A 381 -18.48 -13.20 -1.69
CA TYR A 381 -17.15 -12.63 -1.48
C TYR A 381 -17.22 -11.15 -1.07
N GLN A 382 -18.11 -10.37 -1.68
CA GLN A 382 -18.29 -8.95 -1.32
C GLN A 382 -18.76 -8.74 0.13
N GLU A 383 -19.58 -9.64 0.67
CA GLU A 383 -19.97 -9.59 2.10
C GLU A 383 -18.79 -9.96 3.04
N LEU A 384 -17.81 -10.74 2.57
CA LEU A 384 -16.67 -11.17 3.38
C LEU A 384 -15.55 -10.13 3.47
N ILE A 385 -15.36 -9.26 2.48
CA ILE A 385 -14.21 -8.34 2.39
C ILE A 385 -14.03 -7.50 3.68
N PRO A 386 -15.01 -6.68 4.13
CA PRO A 386 -14.79 -5.82 5.29
C PRO A 386 -14.63 -6.62 6.58
N LYS A 387 -15.32 -7.77 6.67
CA LYS A 387 -15.25 -8.66 7.80
C LYS A 387 -13.87 -9.29 7.94
N LEU A 388 -13.32 -9.80 6.83
CA LEU A 388 -11.99 -10.40 6.79
C LEU A 388 -10.92 -9.39 7.13
N ALA A 389 -10.96 -8.20 6.53
CA ALA A 389 -10.02 -7.13 6.84
C ALA A 389 -9.94 -6.84 8.35
N VAL A 390 -11.08 -6.60 9.00
CA VAL A 390 -11.10 -6.29 10.44
C VAL A 390 -10.80 -7.52 11.31
N SER A 391 -11.41 -8.68 11.04
CA SER A 391 -11.18 -9.89 11.86
C SER A 391 -9.73 -10.36 11.81
N MET A 392 -9.07 -10.26 10.65
CA MET A 392 -7.65 -10.58 10.51
C MET A 392 -6.75 -9.62 11.28
N ALA A 393 -7.07 -8.32 11.28
CA ALA A 393 -6.33 -7.33 12.07
C ALA A 393 -6.36 -7.66 13.58
N PHE A 394 -7.49 -8.14 14.09
CA PHE A 394 -7.65 -8.53 15.50
C PHE A 394 -7.28 -9.99 15.81
N SER A 395 -7.06 -10.85 14.80
CA SER A 395 -6.91 -12.31 14.97
C SER A 395 -5.76 -12.73 15.89
N LYS A 396 -4.67 -11.95 15.93
CA LYS A 396 -3.49 -12.23 16.76
C LYS A 396 -3.61 -11.70 18.21
N GLY A 397 -4.68 -10.97 18.54
CA GLY A 397 -4.98 -10.53 19.90
C GLY A 397 -4.18 -9.34 20.45
N TYR A 398 -3.21 -8.81 19.71
CA TYR A 398 -2.40 -7.66 20.13
C TYR A 398 -3.04 -6.29 19.84
N LEU A 399 -3.91 -6.22 18.83
CA LEU A 399 -4.50 -4.97 18.38
C LEU A 399 -5.63 -4.52 19.33
N ASN A 400 -5.51 -3.29 19.85
CA ASN A 400 -6.50 -2.71 20.76
C ASN A 400 -7.36 -1.63 20.10
N TYR A 401 -6.87 -1.00 19.04
CA TYR A 401 -7.52 0.14 18.40
C TYR A 401 -7.17 0.21 16.91
N LEU A 402 -8.16 0.42 16.06
CA LEU A 402 -8.05 0.38 14.60
C LEU A 402 -8.80 1.56 13.95
N GLU A 403 -8.13 2.32 13.08
CA GLU A 403 -8.74 3.39 12.27
C GLU A 403 -8.76 3.03 10.78
N CYS A 404 -9.94 2.62 10.31
CA CYS A 404 -10.19 2.17 8.96
C CYS A 404 -10.53 3.33 8.01
N ARG A 405 -9.78 3.47 6.93
CA ARG A 405 -10.05 4.45 5.86
C ARG A 405 -11.13 3.95 4.90
N ILE A 406 -12.12 4.79 4.67
CA ILE A 406 -13.20 4.58 3.70
C ILE A 406 -13.46 5.85 2.89
N THR A 407 -14.10 5.71 1.73
CA THR A 407 -14.40 6.85 0.86
C THR A 407 -15.66 7.61 1.28
N PRO A 408 -15.61 8.96 1.34
CA PRO A 408 -16.81 9.77 1.54
C PRO A 408 -17.79 9.58 0.38
N LYS A 409 -19.06 9.92 0.61
CA LYS A 409 -20.14 9.83 -0.38
C LYS A 409 -20.68 11.21 -0.72
N ASP A 410 -21.34 11.31 -1.87
CA ASP A 410 -21.81 12.57 -2.41
C ASP A 410 -23.06 13.09 -1.66
N THR A 411 -23.76 12.22 -0.91
CA THR A 411 -24.91 12.57 -0.09
C THR A 411 -24.86 11.90 1.29
N SER A 412 -25.45 12.55 2.30
CA SER A 412 -25.52 12.04 3.68
C SER A 412 -26.23 10.68 3.74
N ARG A 413 -27.34 10.51 3.02
CA ARG A 413 -28.09 9.23 2.93
C ARG A 413 -27.24 8.08 2.40
N GLN A 414 -26.41 8.33 1.38
CA GLN A 414 -25.50 7.32 0.84
C GLN A 414 -24.40 6.97 1.85
N LEU A 415 -23.84 7.96 2.55
CA LEU A 415 -22.82 7.74 3.56
C LEU A 415 -23.36 6.90 4.73
N ILE A 416 -24.51 7.29 5.28
CA ILE A 416 -25.22 6.55 6.34
C ILE A 416 -25.42 5.09 5.92
N ARG A 417 -26.03 4.87 4.75
CA ARG A 417 -26.28 3.50 4.24
C ARG A 417 -24.99 2.70 4.08
N ALA A 418 -23.92 3.33 3.59
CA ALA A 418 -22.64 2.67 3.39
C ALA A 418 -22.02 2.25 4.73
N VAL A 419 -21.98 3.13 5.73
CA VAL A 419 -21.38 2.84 7.04
C VAL A 419 -22.18 1.76 7.79
N TYR A 420 -23.51 1.85 7.84
CA TYR A 420 -24.32 0.77 8.45
C TYR A 420 -24.17 -0.56 7.72
N THR A 421 -23.92 -0.54 6.40
CA THR A 421 -23.62 -1.76 5.65
C THR A 421 -22.29 -2.36 6.08
N LEU A 422 -21.26 -1.53 6.27
CA LEU A 422 -19.95 -1.97 6.76
C LEU A 422 -20.04 -2.51 8.19
N GLU A 423 -20.68 -1.78 9.10
CA GLU A 423 -20.89 -2.22 10.49
C GLU A 423 -21.64 -3.55 10.54
N ARG A 424 -22.67 -3.72 9.69
CA ARG A 424 -23.35 -5.00 9.55
C ARG A 424 -22.39 -6.10 9.10
N GLN A 425 -21.63 -5.89 8.02
CA GLN A 425 -20.71 -6.91 7.49
C GLN A 425 -19.64 -7.32 8.52
N ILE A 426 -19.07 -6.33 9.21
CA ILE A 426 -18.03 -6.54 10.25
C ILE A 426 -18.63 -7.23 11.49
N GLY A 427 -19.67 -6.63 12.07
CA GLY A 427 -20.29 -7.03 13.33
C GLY A 427 -21.17 -8.29 13.25
N GLN A 428 -21.51 -8.76 12.05
CA GLN A 428 -22.35 -9.94 11.86
C GLN A 428 -21.76 -11.18 12.56
N ARG A 429 -22.37 -11.65 13.65
CA ARG A 429 -21.95 -12.88 14.33
C ARG A 429 -22.19 -14.08 13.39
N MET A 430 -21.12 -14.76 12.99
CA MET A 430 -21.20 -15.99 12.15
C MET A 430 -21.41 -17.25 12.99
N CYS A 431 -21.25 -17.15 14.32
CA CYS A 431 -21.44 -18.20 15.32
C CYS A 431 -22.18 -17.62 16.57
N LYS A 432 -23.04 -18.40 17.26
CA LYS A 432 -23.79 -17.97 18.47
C LYS A 432 -22.97 -18.15 19.77
N LYS A 433 -22.59 -17.06 20.49
CA LYS A 433 -22.55 -16.99 21.99
C LYS A 433 -22.14 -15.62 22.59
N SER A 434 -22.64 -15.47 23.83
CA SER A 434 -22.56 -14.48 24.95
C SER A 434 -22.10 -13.04 24.77
N ASP A 435 -22.94 -12.16 25.33
CA ASP A 435 -22.74 -10.73 25.55
C ASP A 435 -21.82 -10.50 26.76
N ALA A 436 -20.54 -10.24 26.48
CA ALA A 436 -19.73 -9.38 27.34
C ALA A 436 -19.68 -8.02 26.64
N GLU A 437 -19.87 -6.93 27.38
CA GLU A 437 -19.78 -5.56 26.86
C GLU A 437 -18.43 -5.35 26.16
N LYS A 438 -18.41 -5.53 24.83
CA LYS A 438 -17.22 -5.27 24.03
C LYS A 438 -17.22 -3.78 23.71
N THR A 439 -16.34 -3.05 24.37
CA THR A 439 -15.93 -1.71 23.94
C THR A 439 -15.54 -1.76 22.46
N ARG A 440 -16.08 -0.83 21.67
CA ARG A 440 -15.78 -0.69 20.24
C ARG A 440 -14.27 -0.49 20.06
N LYS A 441 -13.65 -1.22 19.13
CA LYS A 441 -12.19 -1.11 18.87
C LYS A 441 -11.83 -0.64 17.47
N HIS A 442 -12.81 -0.51 16.57
CA HIS A 442 -12.60 -0.08 15.19
C HIS A 442 -13.38 1.20 14.88
N TYR A 443 -12.77 2.11 14.14
CA TYR A 443 -13.31 3.43 13.81
C TYR A 443 -13.07 3.75 12.34
N TYR A 444 -13.75 4.77 11.82
CA TYR A 444 -13.64 5.17 10.43
C TYR A 444 -12.99 6.54 10.26
N ILE A 445 -12.11 6.64 9.27
CA ILE A 445 -11.59 7.90 8.73
C ILE A 445 -12.10 8.02 7.29
N LEU A 446 -12.70 9.17 6.95
CA LEU A 446 -13.12 9.41 5.58
C LEU A 446 -11.99 10.06 4.79
N HIS A 447 -11.49 9.38 3.76
CA HIS A 447 -10.39 9.90 2.93
C HIS A 447 -10.88 10.46 1.58
N PHE A 448 -10.60 11.73 1.30
CA PHE A 448 -10.82 12.26 -0.04
C PHE A 448 -9.81 11.65 -1.01
N ILE A 449 -10.27 11.15 -2.15
CA ILE A 449 -9.40 10.58 -3.18
C ILE A 449 -8.83 11.71 -4.02
N LYS A 450 -7.51 11.99 -3.90
CA LYS A 450 -6.79 12.97 -4.71
C LYS A 450 -6.94 12.67 -6.21
N GLN A 451 -7.11 13.70 -7.02
CA GLN A 451 -7.34 13.57 -8.45
C GLN A 451 -6.49 14.55 -9.25
N ARG A 452 -5.92 14.07 -10.35
CA ARG A 452 -5.31 14.93 -11.36
C ARG A 452 -6.36 15.74 -12.10
N ASP A 453 -6.09 17.02 -12.34
CA ASP A 453 -6.95 17.95 -13.10
C ASP A 453 -6.97 17.65 -14.62
N SER A 454 -7.45 16.46 -14.98
CA SER A 454 -7.40 15.92 -16.34
C SER A 454 -8.15 16.77 -17.37
N ARG A 455 -9.23 17.43 -16.95
CA ARG A 455 -10.01 18.32 -17.82
C ARG A 455 -9.19 19.57 -18.13
N SER A 456 -8.59 20.19 -17.12
CA SER A 456 -7.78 21.36 -17.36
C SER A 456 -6.49 21.05 -18.11
N ASP A 457 -5.88 19.89 -17.88
CA ASP A 457 -4.74 19.39 -18.66
C ASP A 457 -5.08 19.27 -20.15
N LYS A 458 -6.28 18.81 -20.49
CA LYS A 458 -6.76 18.77 -21.88
C LYS A 458 -6.95 20.19 -22.44
N LEU A 459 -7.54 21.09 -21.66
CA LEU A 459 -7.79 22.47 -22.10
C LEU A 459 -6.49 23.21 -22.44
N ILE A 460 -5.44 23.11 -21.61
CA ILE A 460 -4.17 23.82 -21.86
C ILE A 460 -3.31 23.20 -22.98
N ARG A 461 -3.64 21.99 -23.44
CA ARG A 461 -2.93 21.28 -24.52
C ARG A 461 -3.51 21.51 -25.91
N LEU A 462 -4.66 22.17 -26.02
CA LEU A 462 -5.27 22.47 -27.32
C LEU A 462 -4.38 23.46 -28.11
N PRO A 463 -4.10 23.20 -29.40
CA PRO A 463 -3.39 24.14 -30.25
C PRO A 463 -4.22 25.42 -30.44
N ASN A 464 -3.55 26.57 -30.56
CA ASN A 464 -4.13 27.89 -30.85
C ASN A 464 -4.90 28.60 -29.71
N LYS A 465 -4.67 28.28 -28.43
CA LYS A 465 -5.18 29.13 -27.36
C LYS A 465 -4.45 30.48 -27.31
N GLU A 466 -5.21 31.57 -27.26
CA GLU A 466 -4.64 32.90 -27.05
C GLU A 466 -3.94 32.95 -25.69
N LYS A 467 -2.82 33.69 -25.61
CA LYS A 467 -1.98 33.78 -24.41
C LYS A 467 -2.74 34.23 -23.15
N TRP A 468 -3.89 34.88 -23.32
CA TRP A 468 -4.67 35.56 -22.28
C TRP A 468 -6.06 34.96 -22.04
N GLU A 469 -6.35 33.77 -22.60
CA GLU A 469 -7.63 33.10 -22.35
C GLU A 469 -7.78 32.73 -20.86
N ILE A 470 -8.91 33.11 -20.28
CA ILE A 470 -9.32 32.77 -18.92
C ILE A 470 -10.02 31.41 -18.94
N ILE A 471 -9.49 30.45 -18.19
CA ILE A 471 -10.05 29.10 -18.00
C ILE A 471 -10.44 28.87 -16.53
N PRO A 472 -11.29 27.88 -16.21
CA PRO A 472 -11.63 27.58 -14.82
C PRO A 472 -10.38 27.33 -13.94
N CYS A 473 -10.50 27.64 -12.65
CA CYS A 473 -9.39 27.48 -11.71
C CYS A 473 -8.89 26.02 -11.65
N ARG A 474 -7.63 25.86 -11.24
CA ARG A 474 -7.05 24.54 -10.97
C ARG A 474 -7.95 23.71 -10.05
N HIS A 475 -8.27 22.49 -10.51
CA HIS A 475 -9.14 21.52 -9.85
C HIS A 475 -10.59 22.00 -9.61
N HIS A 476 -11.13 22.92 -10.41
CA HIS A 476 -12.48 23.48 -10.24
C HIS A 476 -13.58 22.44 -9.93
N GLU A 477 -13.72 21.43 -10.80
CA GLU A 477 -14.74 20.38 -10.62
C GLU A 477 -14.48 19.52 -9.38
N PHE A 478 -13.21 19.24 -9.10
CA PHE A 478 -12.83 18.42 -7.94
C PHE A 478 -13.02 19.19 -6.62
N ARG A 479 -12.73 20.50 -6.58
CA ARG A 479 -13.03 21.40 -5.45
C ARG A 479 -14.55 21.42 -5.16
N LYS A 480 -15.40 21.47 -6.18
CA LYS A 480 -16.86 21.32 -6.02
C LYS A 480 -17.24 19.96 -5.44
N LYS A 481 -16.63 18.88 -5.94
CA LYS A 481 -16.89 17.52 -5.47
C LYS A 481 -16.53 17.34 -3.98
N ILE A 482 -15.33 17.72 -3.56
CA ILE A 482 -14.91 17.59 -2.15
C ILE A 482 -15.73 18.50 -1.23
N LYS A 483 -16.16 19.69 -1.70
CA LYS A 483 -17.11 20.55 -0.96
C LYS A 483 -18.46 19.86 -0.76
N MET A 484 -19.00 19.23 -1.79
CA MET A 484 -20.26 18.46 -1.71
C MET A 484 -20.12 17.28 -0.74
N GLN A 485 -19.07 16.47 -0.89
CA GLN A 485 -18.80 15.31 -0.03
C GLN A 485 -18.55 15.70 1.44
N GLY A 486 -17.84 16.80 1.66
CA GLY A 486 -17.64 17.36 3.00
C GLY A 486 -18.93 17.82 3.65
N LYS A 487 -19.79 18.55 2.93
CA LYS A 487 -21.12 18.94 3.41
C LYS A 487 -22.00 17.72 3.74
N ALA A 488 -22.03 16.73 2.84
CA ALA A 488 -22.75 15.47 3.04
C ALA A 488 -22.25 14.70 4.26
N THR A 489 -20.95 14.75 4.54
CA THR A 489 -20.34 14.16 5.75
C THR A 489 -20.86 14.87 6.99
N LEU A 490 -20.72 16.19 7.07
CA LEU A 490 -21.16 16.95 8.25
C LEU A 490 -22.66 16.76 8.52
N GLU A 491 -23.49 16.80 7.47
CA GLU A 491 -24.92 16.54 7.57
C GLU A 491 -25.23 15.13 8.11
N ALA A 492 -24.46 14.11 7.70
CA ALA A 492 -24.62 12.75 8.22
C ALA A 492 -24.26 12.64 9.69
N LEU A 493 -23.18 13.31 10.13
CA LEU A 493 -22.77 13.34 11.54
C LEU A 493 -23.77 14.10 12.42
N GLU A 494 -24.36 15.19 11.91
CA GLU A 494 -25.40 15.93 12.63
C GLU A 494 -26.70 15.13 12.78
N LYS A 495 -27.09 14.38 11.75
CA LYS A 495 -28.36 13.64 11.73
C LYS A 495 -28.29 12.27 12.40
N ASN A 496 -27.10 11.73 12.64
CA ASN A 496 -26.94 10.35 13.10
C ASN A 496 -25.80 10.24 14.14
N THR A 497 -26.19 9.98 15.38
CA THR A 497 -25.28 9.89 16.52
C THR A 497 -24.31 8.71 16.43
N ASP A 498 -24.75 7.58 15.87
CA ASP A 498 -23.89 6.40 15.69
C ASP A 498 -22.74 6.73 14.75
N LEU A 499 -23.02 7.38 13.61
CA LEU A 499 -21.99 7.81 12.67
C LEU A 499 -21.04 8.84 13.29
N ALA A 500 -21.54 9.76 14.11
CA ALA A 500 -20.72 10.72 14.85
C ALA A 500 -19.78 10.02 15.86
N GLU A 501 -20.17 8.87 16.39
CA GLU A 501 -19.29 8.04 17.23
C GLU A 501 -18.28 7.22 16.40
N TRP A 502 -18.72 6.68 15.26
CA TRP A 502 -17.92 5.74 14.48
C TRP A 502 -16.90 6.44 13.56
N ILE A 503 -17.22 7.62 13.04
CA ILE A 503 -16.34 8.41 12.17
C ILE A 503 -15.54 9.40 13.02
N VAL A 504 -14.23 9.21 13.09
CA VAL A 504 -13.35 9.93 14.03
C VAL A 504 -12.44 10.95 13.36
N GLY A 505 -12.32 10.92 12.04
CA GLY A 505 -11.50 11.88 11.32
C GLY A 505 -11.63 11.90 9.80
N MET A 506 -10.92 12.85 9.21
CA MET A 506 -10.82 13.07 7.76
C MET A 506 -9.37 12.92 7.29
N ASP A 507 -9.23 12.48 6.04
CA ASP A 507 -7.95 12.34 5.34
C ASP A 507 -8.09 12.76 3.88
N ALA A 508 -6.98 12.87 3.17
CA ALA A 508 -6.94 12.86 1.72
C ALA A 508 -5.71 12.08 1.24
N ALA A 509 -5.96 11.07 0.40
CA ALA A 509 -4.99 10.06 -0.03
C ALA A 509 -5.09 9.82 -1.54
N ASN A 510 -4.21 8.98 -2.11
CA ASN A 510 -3.95 8.79 -3.55
C ASN A 510 -2.83 9.73 -4.06
N SER A 511 -2.40 9.57 -5.32
CA SER A 511 -1.21 10.25 -5.89
C SER A 511 -1.16 11.75 -5.59
N GLU A 512 -0.04 12.18 -5.03
CA GLU A 512 0.16 13.56 -4.58
C GLU A 512 0.72 14.46 -5.69
N LEU A 513 1.40 13.87 -6.70
CA LEU A 513 2.16 14.59 -7.73
C LEU A 513 1.37 15.68 -8.48
N TYR A 514 0.06 15.51 -8.57
CA TYR A 514 -0.83 16.39 -9.33
C TYR A 514 -1.90 17.08 -8.49
N CYS A 515 -2.01 16.79 -7.19
CA CYS A 515 -3.09 17.30 -6.33
C CYS A 515 -2.51 17.82 -5.01
N ARG A 516 -2.13 19.11 -5.03
CA ARG A 516 -1.46 19.79 -3.91
C ARG A 516 -2.41 20.09 -2.74
N PRO A 517 -1.89 20.32 -1.53
CA PRO A 517 -2.69 20.65 -0.34
C PRO A 517 -3.62 21.88 -0.52
N GLU A 518 -3.26 22.85 -1.38
CA GLU A 518 -4.11 24.00 -1.72
C GLU A 518 -5.53 23.63 -2.19
N VAL A 519 -5.70 22.44 -2.76
CA VAL A 519 -7.01 21.95 -3.23
C VAL A 519 -7.94 21.66 -2.05
N PHE A 520 -7.37 21.21 -0.94
CA PHE A 520 -8.09 20.75 0.25
C PHE A 520 -8.18 21.81 1.36
N GLY A 521 -7.36 22.85 1.32
CA GLY A 521 -7.31 23.92 2.33
C GLY A 521 -8.69 24.43 2.75
N PRO A 522 -9.54 24.93 1.82
CA PRO A 522 -10.88 25.42 2.17
C PRO A 522 -11.78 24.37 2.85
N ILE A 523 -11.80 23.13 2.36
CA ILE A 523 -12.67 22.10 2.95
C ILE A 523 -12.16 21.62 4.32
N TYR A 524 -10.84 21.50 4.52
CA TYR A 524 -10.28 21.15 5.84
C TYR A 524 -10.62 22.22 6.88
N ARG A 525 -10.45 23.50 6.54
CA ARG A 525 -10.81 24.61 7.44
C ARG A 525 -12.30 24.67 7.73
N TYR A 526 -13.14 24.45 6.71
CA TYR A 526 -14.60 24.37 6.87
C TYR A 526 -15.01 23.27 7.87
N MET A 527 -14.45 22.07 7.74
CA MET A 527 -14.74 20.95 8.63
C MET A 527 -14.15 21.16 10.03
N LYS A 528 -13.01 21.84 10.17
CA LYS A 528 -12.47 22.23 11.48
C LYS A 528 -13.36 23.24 12.20
N GLN A 529 -13.92 24.22 11.48
CA GLN A 529 -14.84 25.20 12.08
C GLN A 529 -16.15 24.56 12.58
N PHE A 530 -16.65 23.54 11.87
CA PHE A 530 -17.78 22.75 12.32
C PHE A 530 -17.57 22.16 13.72
N CYS A 531 -16.36 21.67 14.01
CA CYS A 531 -16.01 21.10 15.31
C CYS A 531 -15.98 22.14 16.45
N ASN A 532 -15.80 23.43 16.11
CA ASN A 532 -15.72 24.52 17.08
C ASN A 532 -17.08 25.21 17.34
N SER A 533 -18.13 24.85 16.61
CA SER A 533 -19.45 25.47 16.76
C SER A 533 -20.22 24.84 17.93
N ALA A 534 -20.31 25.54 19.06
CA ALA A 534 -21.11 25.13 20.21
C ALA A 534 -22.60 25.09 19.82
N THR A 535 -23.30 24.00 20.16
CA THR A 535 -24.75 24.05 20.35
C THR A 535 -25.04 24.79 21.64
N ASP A 536 -26.17 25.49 21.67
CA ASP A 536 -26.71 26.11 22.88
C ASP A 536 -26.66 25.08 24.02
N LEU A 537 -25.87 25.38 25.05
CA LEU A 537 -25.50 24.46 26.13
C LEU A 537 -26.65 24.21 27.12
N SER A 538 -27.87 24.66 26.78
CA SER A 538 -29.02 24.77 27.68
C SER A 538 -29.95 23.54 27.68
N GLU A 539 -29.89 22.65 26.69
CA GLU A 539 -30.92 21.59 26.53
C GLU A 539 -30.46 20.14 26.80
N LEU A 540 -29.16 19.80 26.75
CA LEU A 540 -28.69 18.46 27.11
C LEU A 540 -27.42 18.52 27.96
N GLY A 541 -27.37 17.73 29.04
CA GLY A 541 -26.26 17.72 29.99
C GLY A 541 -24.89 17.43 29.34
N SER A 542 -23.81 17.98 29.93
CA SER A 542 -22.45 17.98 29.41
C SER A 542 -21.83 16.61 29.08
N GLU A 543 -22.38 15.51 29.62
CA GLU A 543 -21.90 14.15 29.34
C GLU A 543 -22.38 13.61 27.99
N TYR A 544 -23.52 14.08 27.47
CA TYR A 544 -24.11 13.59 26.21
C TYR A 544 -23.37 14.12 24.96
N TYR A 545 -22.66 15.24 25.08
CA TYR A 545 -21.96 15.92 23.98
C TYR A 545 -20.50 15.45 23.76
N ARG A 546 -19.93 14.65 24.67
CA ARG A 546 -18.56 14.13 24.53
C ARG A 546 -18.49 13.15 23.35
N GLY A 547 -18.22 13.68 22.17
CA GLY A 547 -17.90 12.90 20.97
C GLY A 547 -18.88 13.00 19.80
N GLN A 548 -19.93 13.83 19.88
CA GLN A 548 -20.88 14.04 18.78
C GLN A 548 -20.43 15.12 17.75
N ARG A 549 -19.42 15.95 18.07
CA ARG A 549 -18.88 17.00 17.19
C ARG A 549 -17.34 17.07 17.17
N SER A 550 -16.66 15.96 17.39
CA SER A 550 -15.19 15.91 17.39
C SER A 550 -14.69 15.15 16.16
N LEU A 551 -14.32 15.88 15.10
CA LEU A 551 -13.64 15.33 13.94
C LEU A 551 -12.17 15.73 13.99
N ASN A 552 -11.28 14.77 13.75
CA ASN A 552 -9.84 14.99 13.72
C ASN A 552 -9.30 14.87 12.29
N PHE A 553 -8.05 15.28 12.06
CA PHE A 553 -7.53 15.41 10.70
C PHE A 553 -6.18 14.72 10.55
N THR A 554 -6.07 13.95 9.49
CA THR A 554 -4.80 13.44 8.95
C THR A 554 -4.73 13.82 7.47
N TYR A 555 -3.55 13.78 6.87
CA TYR A 555 -3.39 14.08 5.44
C TYR A 555 -2.19 13.31 4.91
N HIS A 556 -2.37 12.50 3.86
CA HIS A 556 -1.22 11.87 3.19
C HIS A 556 -0.38 12.94 2.52
N VAL A 557 0.89 13.03 2.90
CA VAL A 557 1.80 13.98 2.27
C VAL A 557 3.25 13.53 2.39
N GLY A 558 4.02 13.77 1.33
CA GLY A 558 5.46 13.51 1.32
C GLY A 558 5.81 12.04 1.11
N GLU A 559 4.88 11.23 0.60
CA GLU A 559 5.12 9.87 0.12
C GLU A 559 5.47 9.84 -1.38
N ASP A 560 4.69 10.57 -2.20
CA ASP A 560 4.78 10.60 -3.67
C ASP A 560 5.16 12.01 -4.15
N PHE A 561 6.42 12.24 -4.52
CA PHE A 561 6.94 13.57 -4.87
C PHE A 561 7.93 13.53 -6.04
N TRP A 562 8.08 14.66 -6.75
CA TRP A 562 9.05 14.78 -7.86
C TRP A 562 10.49 14.90 -7.38
N ASP A 563 10.69 15.58 -6.25
CA ASP A 563 11.96 15.93 -5.64
C ASP A 563 11.81 16.07 -4.12
N ILE A 564 12.89 15.91 -3.35
CA ILE A 564 12.85 16.12 -1.90
C ILE A 564 12.34 17.53 -1.57
N THR A 565 12.78 18.56 -2.30
CA THR A 565 12.29 19.94 -2.10
C THR A 565 10.79 20.04 -2.37
N ASP A 566 10.28 19.34 -3.39
CA ASP A 566 8.85 19.34 -3.73
C ASP A 566 8.00 18.67 -2.64
N GLY A 567 8.46 17.54 -2.12
CA GLY A 567 7.80 16.82 -1.03
C GLY A 567 7.83 17.61 0.28
N LEU A 568 8.95 18.24 0.63
CA LEU A 568 9.04 19.11 1.80
C LEU A 568 8.13 20.34 1.66
N ARG A 569 8.09 20.98 0.49
CA ARG A 569 7.13 22.05 0.23
C ARG A 569 5.70 21.56 0.37
N ALA A 570 5.36 20.35 -0.08
CA ALA A 570 4.02 19.79 0.09
C ALA A 570 3.66 19.63 1.58
N ILE A 571 4.59 19.17 2.40
CA ILE A 571 4.41 19.09 3.87
C ILE A 571 4.15 20.48 4.46
N ASP A 572 4.93 21.48 4.06
CA ASP A 572 4.76 22.86 4.53
C ASP A 572 3.41 23.45 4.09
N GLU A 573 3.00 23.22 2.84
CA GLU A 573 1.68 23.58 2.33
C GLU A 573 0.55 22.86 3.09
N ALA A 574 0.73 21.61 3.48
CA ALA A 574 -0.25 20.91 4.30
C ALA A 574 -0.41 21.61 5.66
N ILE A 575 0.70 21.93 6.33
CA ILE A 575 0.67 22.66 7.62
C ILE A 575 0.00 24.01 7.48
N LEU A 576 0.41 24.80 6.47
CA LEU A 576 -0.05 26.17 6.27
C LEU A 576 -1.48 26.25 5.74
N PHE A 577 -1.84 25.47 4.71
CA PHE A 577 -3.12 25.64 4.01
C PHE A 577 -4.25 24.85 4.65
N LEU A 578 -3.99 23.69 5.24
CA LEU A 578 -5.01 22.88 5.93
C LEU A 578 -5.12 23.28 7.42
N ASN A 579 -4.26 24.20 7.87
CA ASN A 579 -4.10 24.61 9.26
C ASN A 579 -3.90 23.38 10.16
N LEU A 580 -2.95 22.50 9.80
CA LEU A 580 -2.63 21.34 10.65
C LEU A 580 -2.04 21.84 11.97
N LYS A 581 -2.54 21.29 13.07
CA LYS A 581 -2.24 21.71 14.44
C LYS A 581 -1.93 20.51 15.33
N ALA A 582 -1.61 20.77 16.59
CA ALA A 582 -1.40 19.74 17.60
C ALA A 582 -2.56 18.73 17.61
N GLY A 583 -2.22 17.45 17.54
CA GLY A 583 -3.16 16.33 17.47
C GLY A 583 -3.58 15.92 16.06
N ASP A 584 -3.34 16.75 15.03
CA ASP A 584 -3.47 16.31 13.63
C ASP A 584 -2.28 15.40 13.24
N ARG A 585 -2.43 14.65 12.14
CA ARG A 585 -1.42 13.68 11.69
C ARG A 585 -1.07 13.86 10.20
N MET A 586 0.06 13.29 9.80
CA MET A 586 0.48 13.15 8.41
C MET A 586 0.66 11.67 8.08
N GLY A 587 0.05 11.22 6.99
CA GLY A 587 0.28 9.90 6.42
C GLY A 587 1.66 9.85 5.77
N HIS A 588 2.46 8.83 6.10
CA HIS A 588 3.80 8.53 5.56
C HIS A 588 4.90 9.55 5.89
N ALA A 589 4.81 10.78 5.37
CA ALA A 589 5.82 11.84 5.48
C ALA A 589 7.26 11.38 5.22
N LEU A 590 7.44 10.44 4.27
CA LEU A 590 8.71 9.78 3.97
C LEU A 590 9.85 10.75 3.74
N VAL A 591 9.58 11.79 2.94
CA VAL A 591 10.54 12.83 2.56
C VAL A 591 11.22 13.52 3.75
N LEU A 592 10.62 13.49 4.95
CA LEU A 592 11.24 14.07 6.14
C LEU A 592 12.48 13.30 6.59
N GLY A 593 12.53 11.98 6.42
CA GLY A 593 13.61 11.14 6.96
C GLY A 593 14.45 10.42 5.91
N LEU A 594 14.30 10.74 4.63
CA LEU A 594 15.19 10.23 3.58
C LEU A 594 16.59 10.81 3.70
N ASP A 595 17.59 10.01 3.33
CA ASP A 595 18.97 10.46 3.18
C ASP A 595 19.09 11.30 1.90
N VAL A 596 19.20 12.62 2.10
CA VAL A 596 19.23 13.62 1.02
C VAL A 596 20.42 13.41 0.07
N GLU A 597 21.60 13.12 0.62
CA GLU A 597 22.81 12.95 -0.20
C GLU A 597 22.73 11.66 -1.02
N ALA A 598 22.32 10.56 -0.40
CA ALA A 598 22.15 9.29 -1.09
C ALA A 598 21.07 9.38 -2.19
N TYR A 599 19.96 10.06 -1.91
CA TYR A 599 18.88 10.28 -2.87
C TYR A 599 19.37 11.01 -4.13
N TYR A 600 20.05 12.14 -3.97
CA TYR A 600 20.54 12.91 -5.12
C TYR A 600 21.69 12.23 -5.84
N LYS A 601 22.60 11.56 -5.12
CA LYS A 601 23.69 10.80 -5.72
C LYS A 601 23.18 9.67 -6.61
N HIS A 602 22.12 8.96 -6.17
CA HIS A 602 21.52 7.89 -6.97
C HIS A 602 20.85 8.41 -8.25
N ARG A 603 20.49 9.70 -8.28
CA ARG A 603 19.83 10.38 -9.42
C ARG A 603 20.77 11.30 -10.21
N ASN A 604 22.08 11.11 -10.09
CA ASN A 604 23.10 11.94 -10.76
C ASN A 604 22.92 13.46 -10.50
N CYS A 605 22.40 13.82 -9.32
CA CYS A 605 22.07 15.18 -8.91
C CYS A 605 21.14 15.93 -9.88
N ARG A 606 20.35 15.22 -10.69
CA ARG A 606 19.42 15.81 -11.66
C ARG A 606 17.98 15.61 -11.22
N VAL A 607 17.17 16.64 -11.47
CA VAL A 607 15.74 16.66 -11.20
C VAL A 607 14.99 17.05 -12.46
N VAL A 608 13.92 16.30 -12.78
CA VAL A 608 13.03 16.56 -13.91
C VAL A 608 11.62 16.78 -13.40
N MET A 609 11.08 17.98 -13.60
CA MET A 609 9.71 18.32 -13.20
C MET A 609 9.15 19.48 -14.05
N SER A 610 7.93 19.92 -13.74
CA SER A 610 7.31 21.06 -14.43
C SER A 610 8.04 22.36 -14.08
N LYS A 611 8.08 23.31 -15.01
CA LYS A 611 8.66 24.64 -14.76
C LYS A 611 7.98 25.36 -13.61
N GLN A 612 6.67 25.18 -13.46
CA GLN A 612 5.90 25.71 -12.33
C GLN A 612 6.41 25.12 -11.00
N ASN A 613 6.66 23.81 -10.92
CA ASN A 613 7.18 23.20 -9.70
C ASN A 613 8.61 23.65 -9.40
N ILE A 614 9.48 23.80 -10.41
CA ILE A 614 10.83 24.33 -10.18
C ILE A 614 10.77 25.75 -9.63
N LEU A 615 9.94 26.60 -10.26
CA LEU A 615 9.73 27.98 -9.82
C LEU A 615 9.26 28.06 -8.37
N ASP A 616 8.23 27.28 -8.02
CA ASP A 616 7.67 27.24 -6.67
C ASP A 616 8.67 26.66 -5.66
N ASN A 617 9.40 25.60 -6.00
CA ASN A 617 10.37 24.95 -5.11
C ASN A 617 11.55 25.85 -4.78
N VAL A 618 12.09 26.56 -5.77
CA VAL A 618 13.25 27.45 -5.57
C VAL A 618 12.85 28.67 -4.74
N MET A 619 11.69 29.27 -5.02
CA MET A 619 11.16 30.35 -4.20
C MET A 619 10.92 29.89 -2.76
N TRP A 620 10.24 28.74 -2.60
CA TRP A 620 9.94 28.18 -1.29
C TRP A 620 11.20 27.85 -0.52
N LEU A 621 12.19 27.21 -1.13
CA LEU A 621 13.44 26.83 -0.46
C LEU A 621 14.20 28.07 0.02
N HIS A 622 14.28 29.12 -0.78
CA HIS A 622 14.89 30.39 -0.38
C HIS A 622 14.17 31.01 0.83
N ARG A 623 12.84 31.14 0.76
CA ARG A 623 12.06 31.77 1.84
C ARG A 623 12.02 30.91 3.11
N LYS A 624 11.83 29.60 2.97
CA LYS A 624 11.76 28.65 4.09
C LYS A 624 13.09 28.57 4.82
N ALA A 625 14.22 28.62 4.12
CA ALA A 625 15.53 28.72 4.77
C ALA A 625 15.63 29.97 5.65
N CYS A 626 15.21 31.14 5.14
CA CYS A 626 15.19 32.38 5.91
C CYS A 626 14.25 32.31 7.13
N THR A 627 13.04 31.76 6.99
CA THR A 627 12.09 31.65 8.12
C THR A 627 12.55 30.67 9.19
N LEU A 628 13.34 29.66 8.82
CA LEU A 628 13.98 28.72 9.75
C LEU A 628 15.30 29.25 10.34
N GLY A 629 15.70 30.49 10.01
CA GLY A 629 16.94 31.10 10.50
C GLY A 629 18.22 30.50 9.90
N ILE A 630 18.12 29.81 8.77
CA ILE A 630 19.27 29.22 8.07
C ILE A 630 19.93 30.30 7.22
N GLN A 631 21.18 30.63 7.52
CA GLN A 631 21.95 31.60 6.74
C GLN A 631 22.31 31.02 5.36
N LEU A 632 21.91 31.73 4.30
CA LEU A 632 22.27 31.40 2.92
C LEU A 632 23.62 32.03 2.58
N SER A 633 24.53 31.25 1.99
CA SER A 633 25.75 31.82 1.41
C SER A 633 25.40 32.71 0.21
N ALA A 634 26.27 33.66 -0.14
CA ALA A 634 26.05 34.54 -1.28
C ALA A 634 25.83 33.75 -2.58
N ASN A 635 26.61 32.67 -2.78
CA ASN A 635 26.49 31.80 -3.95
C ASN A 635 25.16 31.07 -4.00
N VAL A 636 24.73 30.45 -2.89
CA VAL A 636 23.44 29.73 -2.81
C VAL A 636 22.27 30.68 -3.02
N SER A 637 22.30 31.85 -2.36
CA SER A 637 21.26 32.86 -2.55
C SER A 637 21.19 33.36 -3.99
N LEU A 638 22.34 33.56 -4.64
CA LEU A 638 22.41 33.99 -6.04
C LEU A 638 21.90 32.89 -6.98
N GLU A 639 22.29 31.63 -6.76
CA GLU A 639 21.86 30.48 -7.56
C GLU A 639 20.33 30.30 -7.50
N LEU A 640 19.74 30.36 -6.29
CA LEU A 640 18.28 30.29 -6.12
C LEU A 640 17.59 31.47 -6.82
N ARG A 641 18.06 32.70 -6.62
CA ARG A 641 17.46 33.89 -7.26
C ARG A 641 17.57 33.86 -8.78
N ASN A 642 18.70 33.44 -9.32
CA ASN A 642 18.89 33.30 -10.78
C ASN A 642 17.98 32.22 -11.35
N THR A 643 17.87 31.08 -10.67
CA THR A 643 16.99 29.99 -11.08
C THR A 643 15.52 30.40 -11.04
N PHE A 644 15.09 31.05 -9.94
CA PHE A 644 13.75 31.63 -9.81
C PHE A 644 13.47 32.61 -10.95
N THR A 645 14.37 33.56 -11.17
CA THR A 645 14.25 34.59 -12.21
C THR A 645 14.11 34.00 -13.60
N ARG A 646 14.93 32.98 -13.93
CA ARG A 646 14.87 32.27 -15.21
C ARG A 646 13.51 31.64 -15.43
N PHE A 647 13.04 30.83 -14.48
CA PHE A 647 11.77 30.13 -14.64
C PHE A 647 10.56 31.06 -14.55
N TYR A 648 10.63 32.13 -13.77
CA TYR A 648 9.60 33.17 -13.75
C TYR A 648 9.49 33.83 -15.14
N ASP A 649 10.61 34.23 -15.74
CA ASP A 649 10.65 34.83 -17.07
C ASP A 649 10.10 33.88 -18.15
N GLU A 650 10.40 32.58 -18.04
CA GLU A 650 9.88 31.57 -18.97
C GLU A 650 8.38 31.30 -18.80
N VAL A 651 7.86 31.32 -17.57
CA VAL A 651 6.46 30.97 -17.26
C VAL A 651 5.54 32.18 -17.37
N TYR A 652 5.89 33.31 -16.78
CA TYR A 652 5.03 34.50 -16.69
C TYR A 652 5.28 35.52 -17.79
N LEU A 653 6.52 35.68 -18.29
CA LEU A 653 6.86 36.73 -19.26
C LEU A 653 7.05 36.23 -20.71
N ASP A 654 7.03 34.92 -20.96
CA ASP A 654 7.14 34.30 -22.29
C ASP A 654 8.36 34.80 -23.12
N LYS A 655 9.49 35.09 -22.46
CA LYS A 655 10.70 35.70 -23.09
C LYS A 655 11.41 34.83 -24.12
N ARG A 656 10.97 33.59 -24.37
CA ARG A 656 11.52 32.72 -25.43
C ARG A 656 11.15 33.17 -26.83
N LYS A 657 10.06 33.94 -26.99
CA LYS A 657 9.71 34.59 -28.25
C LYS A 657 10.36 35.98 -28.27
N LYS A 658 11.44 36.17 -29.03
CA LYS A 658 12.10 37.46 -29.32
C LYS A 658 11.18 38.52 -30.00
N LYS A 659 9.86 38.42 -29.88
CA LYS A 659 8.84 39.26 -30.50
C LYS A 659 8.01 39.99 -29.43
N PHE A 660 8.63 40.89 -28.69
CA PHE A 660 7.86 41.88 -27.92
C PHE A 660 8.54 43.25 -28.01
N SER A 661 7.76 44.25 -28.44
CA SER A 661 7.98 45.64 -28.05
C SER A 661 7.72 45.77 -26.55
N HIS A 662 8.45 46.66 -25.87
CA HIS A 662 8.32 46.89 -24.43
C HIS A 662 6.92 47.40 -24.00
N ASP A 663 6.08 47.86 -24.94
CA ASP A 663 4.85 48.62 -24.65
C ASP A 663 3.59 47.77 -24.35
N GLU A 664 3.62 46.45 -24.49
CA GLU A 664 2.44 45.57 -24.25
C GLU A 664 2.53 44.71 -22.96
N MET A 665 3.59 44.87 -22.17
CA MET A 665 3.82 44.00 -21.01
C MET A 665 3.11 44.55 -19.76
N ASP A 666 2.23 43.74 -19.17
CA ASP A 666 1.57 44.08 -17.91
C ASP A 666 2.62 44.38 -16.82
N ASN A 667 2.72 45.65 -16.40
CA ASN A 667 3.68 46.10 -15.38
C ASN A 667 3.61 45.25 -14.10
N ARG A 668 2.43 44.70 -13.77
CA ARG A 668 2.24 43.81 -12.61
C ARG A 668 3.05 42.53 -12.74
N LEU A 669 3.14 41.94 -13.95
CA LEU A 669 3.97 40.75 -14.17
C LEU A 669 5.47 41.06 -14.05
N VAL A 670 5.90 42.28 -14.38
CA VAL A 670 7.29 42.71 -14.18
C VAL A 670 7.58 42.85 -12.69
N HIS A 671 6.73 43.52 -11.93
CA HIS A 671 6.86 43.62 -10.47
C HIS A 671 6.77 42.25 -9.77
N GLY A 672 5.94 41.34 -10.27
CA GLY A 672 5.79 39.99 -9.74
C GLY A 672 7.03 39.11 -9.84
N ARG A 673 8.06 39.55 -10.60
CA ARG A 673 9.39 38.91 -10.68
C ARG A 673 10.19 39.08 -9.38
N ASP A 674 9.72 39.86 -8.42
CA ASP A 674 10.28 39.87 -7.07
C ASP A 674 9.88 38.60 -6.31
N ILE A 675 10.87 37.92 -5.72
CA ILE A 675 10.69 36.64 -5.04
C ILE A 675 9.76 36.73 -3.82
N ASP A 676 9.72 37.88 -3.14
CA ASP A 676 8.89 38.10 -1.96
C ASP A 676 7.45 38.42 -2.36
N ILE A 677 7.25 39.17 -3.46
CA ILE A 677 5.92 39.36 -4.07
C ILE A 677 5.35 38.01 -4.52
N TYR A 678 6.17 37.18 -5.18
CA TYR A 678 5.75 35.84 -5.60
C TYR A 678 5.44 34.92 -4.41
N TYR A 679 6.24 34.96 -3.35
CA TYR A 679 5.99 34.20 -2.12
C TYR A 679 4.64 34.56 -1.49
N ARG A 680 4.31 35.85 -1.42
CA ARG A 680 2.99 36.30 -0.93
C ARG A 680 1.85 35.79 -1.81
N ALA A 681 2.05 35.74 -3.13
CA ALA A 681 1.05 35.18 -4.06
C ALA A 681 0.92 33.66 -3.91
N TRP A 682 2.01 32.97 -3.57
CA TRP A 682 1.97 31.55 -3.23
C TRP A 682 1.21 31.29 -1.92
N LEU A 683 1.35 32.15 -0.90
CA LEU A 683 0.57 32.03 0.35
C LEU A 683 -0.95 32.16 0.10
N LEU A 684 -1.37 32.99 -0.86
CA LEU A 684 -2.78 33.09 -1.28
C LEU A 684 -3.35 31.78 -1.85
N ARG A 685 -2.52 30.81 -2.26
CA ARG A 685 -2.99 29.50 -2.73
C ARG A 685 -3.72 28.70 -1.66
N GLY A 686 -3.55 29.06 -0.38
CA GLY A 686 -4.39 28.52 0.70
C GLY A 686 -5.85 28.98 0.65
N ASP A 687 -6.17 30.07 -0.03
CA ASP A 687 -7.53 30.62 -0.15
C ASP A 687 -8.34 29.89 -1.24
N ASP A 688 -9.67 30.04 -1.22
CA ASP A 688 -10.53 29.55 -2.29
C ASP A 688 -10.36 30.45 -3.52
N PRO A 689 -9.91 29.92 -4.68
CA PRO A 689 -9.60 30.73 -5.86
C PRO A 689 -10.81 31.48 -6.41
N VAL A 690 -12.05 31.10 -6.05
CA VAL A 690 -13.28 31.76 -6.53
C VAL A 690 -13.28 33.27 -6.24
N PHE A 691 -12.72 33.69 -5.09
CA PHE A 691 -12.64 35.10 -4.68
C PHE A 691 -11.66 35.93 -5.51
N TYR A 692 -10.89 35.28 -6.38
CA TYR A 692 -9.84 35.88 -7.19
C TYR A 692 -10.10 35.70 -8.69
N HIS A 693 -11.31 35.25 -9.06
CA HIS A 693 -11.70 35.16 -10.47
C HIS A 693 -11.74 36.53 -11.14
N ASN A 694 -12.24 37.56 -10.44
CA ASN A 694 -12.14 38.95 -10.84
C ASN A 694 -11.26 39.73 -9.84
N PRO A 695 -9.98 39.96 -10.14
CA PRO A 695 -9.06 40.68 -9.26
C PRO A 695 -9.51 42.09 -8.87
N LEU A 696 -10.35 42.75 -9.69
CA LEU A 696 -10.82 44.11 -9.45
C LEU A 696 -11.99 44.19 -8.46
N ARG A 697 -12.70 43.08 -8.25
CA ARG A 697 -13.85 42.98 -7.32
C ARG A 697 -13.60 41.97 -6.21
N GLN A 698 -12.33 41.72 -5.93
CA GLN A 698 -11.91 40.77 -4.91
C GLN A 698 -12.47 41.22 -3.56
N LEU A 699 -13.13 40.31 -2.83
CA LEU A 699 -13.79 40.56 -1.55
C LEU A 699 -15.05 41.46 -1.59
N GLU A 700 -15.49 41.95 -2.76
CA GLU A 700 -16.76 42.70 -2.88
C GLU A 700 -17.99 41.79 -2.87
N GLU A 701 -17.86 40.56 -3.37
CA GLU A 701 -18.92 39.52 -3.35
C GLU A 701 -18.97 38.73 -2.02
N TYR A 702 -18.42 39.31 -0.94
CA TYR A 702 -18.22 38.63 0.34
C TYR A 702 -19.46 38.74 1.24
N GLU A 703 -20.49 37.94 0.95
CA GLU A 703 -21.57 37.71 1.90
C GLU A 703 -21.10 36.70 2.97
N TYR A 704 -20.99 37.15 4.22
CA TYR A 704 -20.66 36.32 5.40
C TYR A 704 -21.77 35.32 5.77
N ASP A 705 -22.72 35.08 4.88
CA ASP A 705 -24.00 34.45 5.20
C ASP A 705 -23.92 32.93 5.28
N THR A 706 -22.78 32.33 4.87
CA THR A 706 -22.58 30.88 4.97
C THR A 706 -21.31 30.52 5.73
N LYS A 707 -21.39 29.45 6.53
CA LYS A 707 -20.23 28.84 7.22
C LYS A 707 -19.05 28.53 6.26
N TRP A 708 -19.32 28.25 4.98
CA TRP A 708 -18.26 28.02 3.99
C TRP A 708 -17.42 29.27 3.75
N ASN A 709 -18.07 30.42 3.53
CA ASN A 709 -17.41 31.66 3.14
C ASN A 709 -16.42 32.12 4.21
N VAL A 710 -16.78 31.96 5.50
CA VAL A 710 -15.91 32.27 6.65
C VAL A 710 -14.57 31.51 6.62
N THR A 711 -14.56 30.27 6.11
CA THR A 711 -13.37 29.40 6.06
C THR A 711 -12.70 29.34 4.69
N ALA A 712 -13.31 29.95 3.68
CA ALA A 712 -12.81 29.92 2.32
C ALA A 712 -11.48 30.68 2.20
N LEU A 713 -11.27 31.71 3.02
CA LEU A 713 -9.99 32.41 3.15
C LEU A 713 -9.23 31.89 4.38
N ASN A 714 -7.91 31.75 4.27
CA ASN A 714 -7.05 31.33 5.38
C ASN A 714 -6.68 32.53 6.25
N THR A 715 -7.23 32.58 7.46
CA THR A 715 -7.00 33.67 8.43
C THR A 715 -5.86 33.38 9.40
N MET A 716 -5.29 32.18 9.40
CA MET A 716 -4.25 31.75 10.34
C MET A 716 -2.82 32.08 9.87
N ILE A 717 -2.64 32.39 8.59
CA ILE A 717 -1.34 32.80 8.04
C ILE A 717 -1.16 34.31 8.31
N PRO A 718 -0.03 34.74 8.92
CA PRO A 718 0.27 36.17 9.13
C PRO A 718 0.28 36.97 7.83
N ASP A 719 -0.04 38.26 7.92
CA ASP A 719 0.06 39.24 6.82
C ASP A 719 -0.80 38.95 5.57
N MET A 720 -1.72 37.98 5.63
CA MET A 720 -2.60 37.65 4.51
C MET A 720 -3.51 38.82 4.12
N ASN A 721 -3.97 39.64 5.07
CA ASN A 721 -4.80 40.81 4.74
C ASN A 721 -4.04 41.82 3.88
N THR A 722 -2.75 42.06 4.15
CA THR A 722 -1.93 42.94 3.31
C THR A 722 -1.71 42.32 1.92
N SER A 723 -1.52 41.01 1.85
CA SER A 723 -1.32 40.28 0.60
C SER A 723 -2.58 40.26 -0.27
N ARG A 724 -3.77 40.20 0.36
CA ARG A 724 -5.07 40.31 -0.30
C ARG A 724 -5.37 41.70 -0.87
N LEU A 725 -4.72 42.75 -0.37
CA LEU A 725 -4.88 44.13 -0.88
C LEU A 725 -3.78 44.53 -1.86
N HIS A 726 -2.71 43.73 -1.98
CA HIS A 726 -1.60 44.05 -2.85
C HIS A 726 -1.91 43.62 -4.29
N GLU A 727 -2.13 44.59 -5.17
CA GLU A 727 -2.56 44.38 -6.55
C GLU A 727 -1.74 43.29 -7.27
N THR A 728 -0.41 43.42 -7.32
CA THR A 728 0.45 42.43 -8.01
C THR A 728 0.30 41.01 -7.47
N VAL A 729 0.17 40.85 -6.14
CA VAL A 729 0.06 39.54 -5.48
C VAL A 729 -1.24 38.84 -5.89
N VAL A 730 -2.33 39.60 -5.88
CA VAL A 730 -3.68 39.15 -6.29
C VAL A 730 -3.67 38.74 -7.77
N TRP A 731 -3.09 39.56 -8.64
CA TRP A 731 -2.99 39.25 -10.07
C TRP A 731 -2.14 38.01 -10.35
N LEU A 732 -1.00 37.83 -9.65
CA LEU A 732 -0.20 36.61 -9.78
C LEU A 732 -0.99 35.35 -9.39
N TYR A 733 -1.77 35.42 -8.32
CA TYR A 733 -2.61 34.32 -7.88
C TYR A 733 -3.74 34.03 -8.88
N HIS A 734 -4.36 35.08 -9.42
CA HIS A 734 -5.32 34.96 -10.51
C HIS A 734 -4.70 34.27 -11.73
N TYR A 735 -3.53 34.73 -12.20
CA TYR A 735 -2.86 34.15 -13.34
C TYR A 735 -2.46 32.67 -13.13
N TYR A 736 -2.03 32.31 -11.92
CA TYR A 736 -1.70 30.92 -11.56
C TYR A 736 -2.89 29.96 -11.77
N HIS A 737 -4.11 30.40 -11.44
CA HIS A 737 -5.32 29.57 -11.57
C HIS A 737 -5.99 29.66 -12.95
N TYR A 738 -6.07 30.87 -13.51
CA TYR A 738 -7.03 31.18 -14.57
C TYR A 738 -6.39 31.43 -15.93
N ASN A 739 -5.10 31.82 -16.01
CA ASN A 739 -4.48 32.13 -17.30
C ASN A 739 -3.99 30.88 -18.02
N ALA A 740 -4.57 30.57 -19.19
CA ALA A 740 -4.24 29.36 -19.93
C ALA A 740 -2.77 29.31 -20.40
N GLY A 741 -2.22 30.43 -20.87
CA GLY A 741 -0.85 30.51 -21.39
C GLY A 741 0.21 30.29 -20.30
N ILE A 742 0.04 30.90 -19.13
CA ILE A 742 0.92 30.72 -17.97
C ILE A 742 0.86 29.27 -17.47
N ARG A 743 -0.34 28.70 -17.38
CA ARG A 743 -0.51 27.28 -17.00
C ARG A 743 0.14 26.33 -17.99
N GLN A 744 -0.03 26.57 -19.29
CA GLN A 744 0.60 25.76 -20.34
C GLN A 744 2.13 25.78 -20.23
N ARG A 745 2.74 26.97 -20.15
CA ARG A 745 4.20 27.12 -20.02
C ARG A 745 4.71 26.55 -18.70
N GLY A 746 3.94 26.71 -17.62
CA GLY A 746 4.23 26.12 -16.32
C GLY A 746 4.27 24.59 -16.34
N GLU A 747 3.46 23.94 -17.17
CA GLU A 747 3.45 22.48 -17.37
C GLU A 747 4.54 21.96 -18.32
N GLU A 748 5.31 22.82 -18.98
CA GLU A 748 6.47 22.34 -19.72
C GLU A 748 7.48 21.68 -18.77
N ARG A 749 8.16 20.62 -19.22
CA ARG A 749 9.16 19.92 -18.42
C ARG A 749 10.54 20.54 -18.61
N SER A 750 11.33 20.55 -17.55
CA SER A 750 12.72 21.01 -17.57
C SER A 750 13.56 20.13 -16.64
N GLU A 751 14.84 20.01 -16.99
CA GLU A 751 15.84 19.33 -16.16
C GLU A 751 16.71 20.39 -15.46
N VAL A 752 16.99 20.16 -14.18
CA VAL A 752 17.89 20.99 -13.38
C VAL A 752 18.96 20.09 -12.76
N LEU A 753 20.21 20.52 -12.86
CA LEU A 753 21.34 19.94 -12.13
C LEU A 753 21.51 20.70 -10.81
N LEU A 754 21.47 20.00 -9.68
CA LEU A 754 21.66 20.59 -8.36
C LEU A 754 23.14 20.63 -7.99
N THR A 755 23.60 21.77 -7.48
CA THR A 755 24.95 21.91 -6.92
C THR A 755 25.03 21.27 -5.53
N PRO A 756 26.24 20.85 -5.08
CA PRO A 756 26.44 20.32 -3.73
C PRO A 756 25.94 21.27 -2.63
N ASP A 757 26.10 22.58 -2.81
CA ASP A 757 25.67 23.60 -1.83
C ASP A 757 24.14 23.66 -1.70
N ILE A 758 23.41 23.50 -2.81
CA ILE A 758 21.94 23.41 -2.79
C ILE A 758 21.48 22.12 -2.11
N ILE A 759 22.15 20.99 -2.37
CA ILE A 759 21.85 19.71 -1.72
C ILE A 759 22.04 19.82 -0.20
N GLU A 760 23.13 20.46 0.25
CA GLU A 760 23.37 20.70 1.67
C GLU A 760 22.32 21.67 2.28
N LEU A 761 21.87 22.68 1.54
CA LEU A 761 20.77 23.54 1.98
C LEU A 761 19.48 22.73 2.18
N ILE A 762 19.11 21.88 1.21
CA ILE A 762 17.90 21.03 1.29
C ILE A 762 17.97 20.14 2.53
N LYS A 763 19.13 19.55 2.82
CA LYS A 763 19.36 18.75 4.03
C LYS A 763 19.19 19.57 5.32
N LYS A 764 19.73 20.78 5.38
CA LYS A 764 19.55 21.68 6.54
C LYS A 764 18.07 22.06 6.74
N VAL A 765 17.36 22.39 5.65
CA VAL A 765 15.93 22.71 5.69
C VAL A 765 15.11 21.50 6.15
N GLN A 766 15.38 20.31 5.61
CA GLN A 766 14.73 19.06 6.04
C GLN A 766 14.89 18.85 7.55
N HIS A 767 16.11 18.97 8.09
CA HIS A 767 16.37 18.82 9.53
C HIS A 767 15.70 19.89 10.39
N ALA A 768 15.61 21.13 9.91
CA ALA A 768 14.93 22.20 10.63
C ALA A 768 13.40 22.02 10.62
N MET A 769 12.81 21.60 9.49
CA MET A 769 11.38 21.28 9.39
C MET A 769 10.98 20.14 10.33
N ARG A 770 11.82 19.11 10.49
CA ARG A 770 11.62 18.05 11.49
C ARG A 770 11.39 18.61 12.90
N ARG A 771 12.15 19.65 13.31
CA ARG A 771 11.98 20.31 14.62
C ARG A 771 10.73 21.16 14.69
N GLU A 772 10.42 21.90 13.62
CA GLU A 772 9.19 22.68 13.52
C GLU A 772 7.94 21.79 13.68
N ILE A 773 7.89 20.67 12.98
CA ILE A 773 6.77 19.71 13.05
C ILE A 773 6.64 19.12 14.46
N ALA A 774 7.77 18.76 15.09
CA ALA A 774 7.77 18.27 16.47
C ALA A 774 7.22 19.32 17.44
N SER A 775 7.61 20.60 17.30
CA SER A 775 7.09 21.69 18.14
C SER A 775 5.59 21.95 17.98
N LYS A 776 5.01 21.54 16.84
CA LYS A 776 3.58 21.66 16.55
C LYS A 776 2.77 20.44 17.04
N TYR A 777 3.41 19.41 17.58
CA TYR A 777 2.77 18.17 18.03
C TYR A 777 1.91 17.49 16.94
N ILE A 778 2.41 17.49 15.69
CA ILE A 778 1.78 16.79 14.58
C ILE A 778 2.35 15.36 14.50
N GLY A 779 1.46 14.36 14.49
CA GLY A 779 1.85 12.96 14.42
C GLY A 779 2.24 12.51 13.01
N ILE A 780 3.10 11.50 12.91
CA ILE A 780 3.46 10.85 11.64
C ILE A 780 3.04 9.38 11.70
N GLU A 781 2.24 8.96 10.73
CA GLU A 781 1.79 7.60 10.56
C GLU A 781 2.78 6.86 9.63
N ALA A 782 3.63 5.99 10.19
CA ALA A 782 4.67 5.29 9.45
C ALA A 782 4.19 3.90 9.01
N ASN A 783 4.04 3.72 7.70
CA ASN A 783 3.56 2.50 7.07
C ASN A 783 4.75 1.64 6.59
N ILE A 784 5.35 0.85 7.49
CA ILE A 784 6.73 0.34 7.32
C ILE A 784 6.94 -0.44 6.00
N THR A 785 6.17 -1.49 5.75
CA THR A 785 6.29 -2.27 4.51
C THR A 785 5.82 -1.51 3.27
N SER A 786 4.71 -0.76 3.36
CA SER A 786 4.22 0.10 2.26
C SER A 786 5.31 1.08 1.80
N ASN A 787 5.86 1.81 2.76
CA ASN A 787 6.98 2.72 2.58
C ASN A 787 8.19 2.05 1.94
N HIS A 788 8.58 0.85 2.42
CA HIS A 788 9.71 0.10 1.88
C HIS A 788 9.56 -0.18 0.38
N LEU A 789 8.35 -0.57 -0.05
CA LEU A 789 8.05 -0.96 -1.43
C LEU A 789 7.78 0.24 -2.35
N ILE A 790 7.17 1.31 -1.83
CA ILE A 790 6.82 2.49 -2.63
C ILE A 790 8.00 3.49 -2.69
N GLY A 791 8.70 3.68 -1.57
CA GLY A 791 9.73 4.72 -1.37
C GLY A 791 11.15 4.37 -1.80
N ASP A 792 11.35 3.33 -2.62
CA ASP A 792 12.65 2.90 -3.17
C ASP A 792 13.74 2.62 -2.12
N MET A 793 13.34 2.05 -0.97
CA MET A 793 14.27 1.67 0.09
C MET A 793 14.75 0.23 -0.09
N LYS A 794 16.05 -0.03 0.08
CA LYS A 794 16.62 -1.38 -0.09
C LYS A 794 16.56 -2.22 1.19
N ARG A 795 16.59 -1.60 2.36
CA ARG A 795 16.60 -2.29 3.66
C ARG A 795 15.63 -1.62 4.63
N TYR A 796 14.94 -2.41 5.45
CA TYR A 796 14.03 -1.91 6.50
C TYR A 796 14.71 -0.97 7.51
N VAL A 797 16.00 -1.14 7.79
CA VAL A 797 16.76 -0.23 8.68
C VAL A 797 16.91 1.20 8.13
N GLN A 798 16.76 1.37 6.81
CA GLN A 798 16.80 2.69 6.16
C GLN A 798 15.47 3.44 6.32
N HIS A 799 14.46 2.82 6.93
CA HIS A 799 13.14 3.42 7.08
C HIS A 799 13.22 4.75 7.85
N PRO A 800 12.62 5.85 7.33
CA PRO A 800 12.65 7.18 7.93
C PRO A 800 12.32 7.26 9.42
N ILE A 801 11.47 6.37 9.92
CA ILE A 801 11.05 6.33 11.33
C ILE A 801 12.24 6.38 12.31
N VAL A 802 13.36 5.72 12.00
CA VAL A 802 14.57 5.70 12.85
C VAL A 802 15.24 7.08 12.94
N GLN A 803 15.09 7.91 11.89
CA GLN A 803 15.59 9.29 11.90
C GLN A 803 14.59 10.28 12.52
N LEU A 804 13.30 9.96 12.53
CA LEU A 804 12.24 10.82 13.06
C LEU A 804 12.08 10.64 14.57
N TYR A 805 12.32 9.42 15.08
CA TYR A 805 12.28 9.08 16.49
C TYR A 805 13.39 8.09 16.85
N SER A 806 14.20 8.42 17.87
CA SER A 806 15.39 7.64 18.23
C SER A 806 15.52 7.37 19.74
N LEU A 807 14.60 7.87 20.57
CA LEU A 807 14.66 7.70 22.02
C LEU A 807 14.57 6.23 22.41
N GLY A 808 15.61 5.73 23.07
CA GLY A 808 15.76 4.32 23.44
C GLY A 808 16.83 3.59 22.62
N LEU A 809 17.22 4.11 21.46
CA LEU A 809 18.37 3.61 20.72
C LEU A 809 19.65 4.33 21.18
N PRO A 810 20.81 3.64 21.27
CA PRO A 810 22.09 4.28 21.51
C PRO A 810 22.32 5.37 20.45
N LEU A 811 22.64 6.58 20.94
CA LEU A 811 22.90 7.72 20.09
C LEU A 811 24.05 7.37 19.14
N SER A 812 23.82 7.49 17.83
CA SER A 812 24.96 7.62 16.92
C SER A 812 25.72 8.90 17.27
N ASP A 813 26.96 9.02 16.81
CA ASP A 813 27.86 10.17 17.04
C ASP A 813 27.26 11.56 16.70
N LYS A 814 26.06 11.61 16.12
CA LYS A 814 25.26 12.82 15.85
C LYS A 814 24.29 13.13 17.01
N LYS A 815 24.83 13.50 18.18
CA LYS A 815 24.04 14.07 19.30
C LYS A 815 23.17 15.24 18.80
N GLY A 816 21.86 15.22 19.08
CA GLY A 816 20.95 16.38 18.90
C GLY A 816 20.27 16.56 17.53
N CYS A 817 20.41 15.60 16.60
CA CYS A 817 19.78 15.73 15.26
C CYS A 817 18.36 15.16 15.16
N CYS A 818 17.95 14.25 16.04
CA CYS A 818 16.61 13.63 15.98
C CYS A 818 15.61 14.42 16.85
N PRO A 819 14.53 14.98 16.29
CA PRO A 819 13.58 15.86 16.99
C PRO A 819 12.63 15.11 17.96
N GLN A 820 12.66 13.78 17.97
CA GLN A 820 11.69 12.93 18.68
C GLN A 820 10.24 13.22 18.25
N LEU A 821 9.99 13.14 16.95
CA LEU A 821 8.65 13.29 16.39
C LEU A 821 7.71 12.20 16.93
N SER A 822 6.45 12.56 17.13
CA SER A 822 5.41 11.59 17.47
C SER A 822 5.15 10.69 16.27
N VAL A 823 5.64 9.45 16.29
CA VAL A 823 5.50 8.46 15.20
C VAL A 823 4.66 7.26 15.64
N SER A 824 3.95 6.63 14.69
CA SER A 824 3.22 5.37 14.89
C SER A 824 3.59 4.35 13.80
N ILE A 825 3.53 3.05 14.11
CA ILE A 825 3.74 1.96 13.15
C ILE A 825 2.37 1.43 12.72
N ASN A 826 2.12 1.33 11.42
CA ASN A 826 0.81 0.96 10.86
C ASN A 826 0.98 0.07 9.61
N THR A 827 -0.11 -0.57 9.15
CA THR A 827 -0.06 -1.60 8.09
C THR A 827 -0.47 -1.14 6.69
N ASP A 828 -1.19 -0.03 6.60
CA ASP A 828 -1.70 0.55 5.34
C ASP A 828 -2.64 -0.39 4.57
N ASP A 829 -2.24 -0.88 3.39
CA ASP A 829 -2.96 -1.88 2.59
C ASP A 829 -2.45 -3.29 2.89
N ARG A 830 -2.80 -3.81 4.07
CA ARG A 830 -2.32 -5.10 4.59
C ARG A 830 -2.40 -6.25 3.56
N GLY A 831 -3.45 -6.29 2.76
CA GLY A 831 -3.71 -7.37 1.79
C GLY A 831 -2.92 -7.24 0.49
N ILE A 832 -2.53 -6.01 0.10
CA ILE A 832 -1.67 -5.78 -1.08
C ILE A 832 -0.22 -6.05 -0.70
N PHE A 833 0.17 -5.65 0.50
CA PHE A 833 1.52 -5.88 1.01
C PHE A 833 1.70 -7.23 1.70
N ASP A 834 0.65 -8.02 1.91
CA ASP A 834 0.70 -9.33 2.57
C ASP A 834 1.43 -9.28 3.94
N THR A 835 1.01 -8.39 4.83
CA THR A 835 1.70 -8.06 6.10
C THR A 835 0.76 -8.13 7.31
N SER A 836 1.27 -7.87 8.52
CA SER A 836 0.47 -7.71 9.74
C SER A 836 1.10 -6.71 10.68
N ILE A 837 0.34 -6.15 11.63
CA ILE A 837 0.90 -5.19 12.59
C ILE A 837 2.02 -5.80 13.44
N GLU A 838 1.97 -7.11 13.72
CA GLU A 838 3.08 -7.82 14.36
C GLU A 838 4.33 -7.81 13.46
N ASP A 839 4.14 -8.09 12.18
CA ASP A 839 5.23 -8.17 11.20
C ASP A 839 5.93 -6.82 11.06
N GLU A 840 5.20 -5.70 11.00
CA GLU A 840 5.82 -4.38 10.89
C GLU A 840 6.77 -4.09 12.07
N TYR A 841 6.38 -4.46 13.30
CA TYR A 841 7.24 -4.35 14.48
C TYR A 841 8.41 -5.33 14.41
N ALA A 842 8.17 -6.59 14.03
CA ALA A 842 9.19 -7.63 14.02
C ALA A 842 10.24 -7.42 12.91
N LEU A 843 9.83 -6.95 11.74
CA LEU A 843 10.71 -6.61 10.62
C LEU A 843 11.67 -5.47 10.99
N LEU A 844 11.15 -4.41 11.63
CA LEU A 844 12.00 -3.34 12.17
C LEU A 844 12.94 -3.85 13.27
N ALA A 845 12.43 -4.66 14.19
CA ALA A 845 13.23 -5.22 15.28
C ALA A 845 14.46 -5.97 14.73
N LEU A 846 14.22 -6.93 13.83
CA LEU A 846 15.29 -7.74 13.25
C LEU A 846 16.24 -6.90 12.40
N ALA A 847 15.71 -5.95 11.62
CA ALA A 847 16.54 -5.08 10.79
C ALA A 847 17.49 -4.22 11.62
N LEU A 848 17.04 -3.71 12.78
CA LEU A 848 17.88 -2.96 13.71
C LEU A 848 18.89 -3.88 14.42
N GLU A 849 18.48 -5.06 14.89
CA GLU A 849 19.40 -6.02 15.55
C GLU A 849 20.53 -6.51 14.63
N LYS A 850 20.31 -6.52 13.31
CA LYS A 850 21.30 -6.90 12.30
C LYS A 850 22.13 -5.73 11.78
N GLU A 851 21.81 -4.49 12.13
CA GLU A 851 22.57 -3.34 11.65
C GLU A 851 23.95 -3.30 12.30
N GLN A 852 24.96 -3.10 11.45
CA GLN A 852 26.36 -3.03 11.85
C GLN A 852 26.92 -1.63 11.60
N ASP A 853 27.89 -1.24 12.41
CA ASP A 853 28.70 -0.04 12.18
C ASP A 853 29.76 -0.28 11.08
N ALA A 854 30.54 0.74 10.76
CA ALA A 854 31.60 0.65 9.74
C ALA A 854 32.71 -0.36 10.09
N ASN A 855 32.84 -0.74 11.37
CA ASN A 855 33.82 -1.71 11.86
C ASN A 855 33.23 -3.14 11.93
N GLY A 856 31.97 -3.34 11.52
CA GLY A 856 31.28 -4.63 11.57
C GLY A 856 30.68 -4.98 12.93
N ASN A 857 30.75 -4.09 13.93
CA ASN A 857 30.15 -4.32 15.24
C ASN A 857 28.65 -4.06 15.19
N LYS A 858 27.86 -4.77 16.02
CA LYS A 858 26.43 -4.51 16.15
C LYS A 858 26.20 -3.08 16.64
N ARG A 859 25.41 -2.32 15.88
CA ARG A 859 25.10 -0.93 16.19
C ARG A 859 24.07 -0.78 17.31
N TYR A 860 23.12 -1.72 17.39
CA TYR A 860 22.04 -1.69 18.37
C TYR A 860 22.00 -2.99 19.15
N MET A 861 21.86 -2.89 20.48
CA MET A 861 21.63 -4.05 21.32
C MET A 861 20.14 -4.40 21.32
N PRO A 862 19.75 -5.70 21.37
CA PRO A 862 18.33 -6.08 21.30
C PRO A 862 17.43 -5.39 22.32
N ARG A 863 17.91 -5.19 23.56
CA ARG A 863 17.15 -4.52 24.62
C ARG A 863 16.78 -3.08 24.27
N ASP A 864 17.71 -2.35 23.65
CA ASP A 864 17.51 -0.97 23.21
C ASP A 864 16.45 -0.90 22.10
N VAL A 865 16.51 -1.85 21.16
CA VAL A 865 15.54 -1.98 20.07
C VAL A 865 14.13 -2.22 20.61
N TYR A 866 13.97 -3.13 21.58
CA TYR A 866 12.65 -3.43 22.14
C TYR A 866 12.09 -2.28 22.99
N GLU A 867 12.93 -1.55 23.72
CA GLU A 867 12.48 -0.37 24.46
C GLU A 867 12.06 0.76 23.50
N TRP A 868 12.83 0.99 22.43
CA TRP A 868 12.47 1.94 21.38
C TRP A 868 11.13 1.59 20.71
N LEU A 869 10.90 0.32 20.36
CA LEU A 869 9.60 -0.15 19.84
C LEU A 869 8.47 0.04 20.85
N ASN A 870 8.70 -0.22 22.14
CA ASN A 870 7.71 0.01 23.19
C ASN A 870 7.39 1.51 23.36
N ASN A 871 8.34 2.40 23.14
CA ASN A 871 8.08 3.84 23.15
C ASN A 871 7.22 4.27 21.96
N ILE A 872 7.52 3.81 20.75
CA ILE A 872 6.70 4.08 19.56
C ILE A 872 5.27 3.52 19.74
N ARG A 873 5.14 2.32 20.31
CA ARG A 873 3.84 1.74 20.66
C ARG A 873 3.00 2.67 21.53
N LYS A 874 3.61 3.31 22.55
CA LYS A 874 2.91 4.28 23.42
C LYS A 874 2.48 5.52 22.62
N LEU A 875 3.34 6.06 21.76
CA LEU A 875 3.01 7.17 20.87
C LEU A 875 1.82 6.84 19.94
N GLY A 876 1.69 5.59 19.51
CA GLY A 876 0.51 5.12 18.78
C GLY A 876 -0.81 5.27 19.56
N PHE A 877 -0.82 5.06 20.88
CA PHE A 877 -2.00 5.32 21.71
C PHE A 877 -2.23 6.81 21.96
N GLU A 878 -1.17 7.62 21.99
CA GLU A 878 -1.29 9.07 22.12
C GLU A 878 -1.94 9.71 20.88
N GLN A 879 -1.66 9.14 19.70
CA GLN A 879 -2.15 9.59 18.40
C GLN A 879 -3.60 9.15 18.07
N GLN A 880 -4.22 8.26 18.85
CA GLN A 880 -5.58 7.80 18.58
C GLN A 880 -6.60 8.96 18.62
N PHE A 881 -7.49 9.03 17.63
CA PHE A 881 -8.49 10.09 17.56
C PHE A 881 -9.62 9.93 18.58
N ARG A 882 -9.99 8.69 18.92
CA ARG A 882 -10.96 8.40 19.97
C ARG A 882 -10.26 7.80 21.19
N LYS A 883 -10.31 8.51 22.31
CA LYS A 883 -9.81 8.01 23.60
C LYS A 883 -10.97 7.37 24.36
N HIS A 884 -10.88 6.07 24.67
CA HIS A 884 -11.85 5.44 25.57
C HIS A 884 -11.69 6.04 26.98
N GLY A 885 -12.80 6.52 27.55
CA GLY A 885 -12.81 7.07 28.91
C GLY A 885 -12.39 6.03 29.95
N ARG A 886 -11.41 6.41 30.79
CA ARG A 886 -10.94 5.73 32.01
C ARG A 886 -10.32 4.34 31.82
N VAL A 887 -9.06 4.30 31.41
CA VAL A 887 -8.13 3.39 32.09
C VAL A 887 -7.89 4.02 33.46
N LYS A 888 -8.34 3.36 34.53
CA LYS A 888 -7.81 3.65 35.87
C LYS A 888 -6.30 3.45 35.74
N HIS A 889 -5.53 4.52 35.89
CA HIS A 889 -4.11 4.41 36.15
C HIS A 889 -3.98 3.61 37.45
N GLU A 890 -3.56 2.35 37.33
CA GLU A 890 -2.89 1.58 38.37
C GLU A 890 -1.46 1.33 37.91
#